data_AF-A0A6B3C536-F1
#
_entry.id   AF-A0A6B3C536-F1
#
_cell.length_a   1.000
_cell.length_b   1.000
_cell.length_c   1.000
_cell.angle_alpha   90.00
_cell.angle_beta   90.00
_cell.angle_gamma   90.00
#
_symmetry.space_group_name_H-M   'P 1'
#
loop_
_entity.id
_entity.type
_entity.pdbx_description
1 polymer ?
#
loop_
_entity_poly.entity_id
_entity_poly.type
_entity_poly.pdbx_seq_one_letter_code
_entity_poly.pdbx_strand_id
1 'polypeptide(L)'
;MSQEARSTDGADREAGAESPARADRTAVRRRTVLAVTAGAVSLGAGVIGGGTSAAAQASRGEEGGAVLGLTVEHRAHPLGVDASRPRFGWRMRSAARGRSQGAYRILVASSPEKLTSARADVWDSGRVRTSDSVAVRYGGKSLRASTRYHWTVTVWDAEDRLVGTASPSFFETGLMSTDGVGGWEGARWIGMKGRTPNSPGAPMLRKEEALRSAGPGKNRPRVREARLYVSALGVYDAYVNGRQVTVEQDGGTTIELLPPGSTNYDARVNYMTYDVTDLVTREPDVTLAVVLGNGWYNGRISQGSTYYSADGNALAVKAKLLIRYADGTSQTVVTAPVGGWKATDTGPYRADDIYDGQTYDARKELPGWTAHGFDDSAWSDVERVAFDDRFPDSRLIAYPGETARFMHRWDRRPQSITVATGVTGQDGSRNGRGRIVVDPARTVTDPAKADSAPVTIGAGETVVFDLGQNMVGVACYSLRGPAGAKAEFRFGEILNDDSTGADGPAGSLYRANLRSAKATSTYVLKGDRHGETHQDSLTFYGFRYVSVTATDTITITGLTGKVATSAIRETGTVTTDDPDINQLASNIRWGQRGNYLWVPTDCPQRDERLGWTGDTQVFSATGLYNVDAGVFLSHFQDTVVDSALIYGMGKAQFTGVAPTGRFNFPGGGSGWADAGVIVPWTVWQMTGDATVVEDNWPAMTRYLTWIQQQTGDTYAGQGSLTGDWLGPQKTSAQLMSDVYYGYSTRLMAQMARAIGRTAEGEAYDRLFGHIRQAFITKYLSTAGGTVTVRSSLGDASPIEPGSDPDQKTEDNSQTALLWVLKLGFYETQAQRRTLVGHLAANIGNDDAYKAAHPGSIRVRYAENTLSVGFLGVNVLAPVLSDEGRADLAYKLLHQDALPSWLFSVKNGATTVWERWNSYSKEDGFGPVGMNSFNHYAYGAIMEWMYAYMAGIARDPESPGFKHFLLQPHIDPTGGINRVSGVYESPYGEIRSEWQVADAGRRLVYDVVVPANSEATLRLPAVSADAVREGRTPLARAEGVSFISYAEGVYVCRLASGRYRVSARLR
;
A
#
# COMPACT_ATOMS: atom_id res chain seq x y z
N MET A 1 9.20 -75.05 21.68
CA MET A 1 8.31 -76.00 22.37
C MET A 1 6.89 -75.48 22.14
N SER A 2 6.00 -76.08 21.32
CA SER A 2 5.37 -77.43 21.36
C SER A 2 4.42 -77.60 22.56
N GLN A 3 3.20 -78.17 22.48
CA GLN A 3 2.36 -78.80 21.40
C GLN A 3 0.90 -78.95 21.96
N GLU A 4 -0.22 -79.28 21.28
CA GLU A 4 -0.68 -79.42 19.86
C GLU A 4 -2.24 -79.45 19.85
N ALA A 5 -2.88 -79.44 18.66
CA ALA A 5 -4.10 -80.22 18.29
C ALA A 5 -5.50 -79.86 18.89
N ARG A 6 -6.67 -80.16 18.28
CA ARG A 6 -7.08 -80.60 16.91
C ARG A 6 -8.62 -80.43 16.66
N SER A 7 -9.00 -80.44 15.36
CA SER A 7 -10.26 -80.86 14.63
C SER A 7 -11.49 -81.47 15.36
N THR A 8 -12.74 -81.53 14.83
CA THR A 8 -13.52 -81.05 13.63
C THR A 8 -15.05 -81.22 13.97
N ASP A 9 -16.12 -80.78 13.26
CA ASP A 9 -16.62 -80.91 11.86
C ASP A 9 -17.76 -79.84 11.61
N GLY A 10 -18.63 -79.76 10.57
CA GLY A 10 -19.05 -80.65 9.46
C GLY A 10 -19.93 -79.92 8.39
N ALA A 11 -21.00 -80.55 7.84
CA ALA A 11 -21.84 -80.08 6.69
C ALA A 11 -23.36 -80.47 6.83
N ASP A 12 -24.34 -80.26 5.92
CA ASP A 12 -24.40 -79.84 4.48
C ASP A 12 -25.84 -79.39 4.01
N ARG A 13 -25.97 -78.60 2.91
CA ARG A 13 -27.15 -78.43 1.95
C ARG A 13 -28.55 -77.94 2.45
N GLU A 14 -29.57 -77.50 1.68
CA GLU A 14 -29.90 -76.91 0.33
C GLU A 14 -31.43 -76.50 0.37
N ALA A 15 -32.15 -75.80 -0.53
CA ALA A 15 -31.95 -74.67 -1.47
C ALA A 15 -33.32 -74.28 -2.16
N GLY A 16 -33.56 -73.03 -2.65
CA GLY A 16 -34.70 -72.74 -3.59
C GLY A 16 -35.40 -71.34 -3.66
N ALA A 17 -35.34 -70.70 -4.85
CA ALA A 17 -36.34 -69.86 -5.58
C ALA A 17 -36.88 -68.45 -5.14
N GLU A 18 -36.77 -67.50 -6.11
CA GLU A 18 -37.64 -66.33 -6.49
C GLU A 18 -37.73 -65.00 -5.66
N SER A 19 -38.43 -64.00 -6.23
CA SER A 19 -38.25 -62.51 -6.08
C SER A 19 -39.59 -61.74 -6.34
N PRO A 20 -39.75 -60.37 -6.32
CA PRO A 20 -38.76 -59.26 -6.31
C PRO A 20 -39.09 -57.96 -5.49
N ALA A 21 -38.18 -56.96 -5.60
CA ALA A 21 -38.32 -55.50 -5.34
C ALA A 21 -38.31 -55.01 -3.85
N ARG A 22 -37.90 -53.76 -3.50
CA ARG A 22 -37.60 -52.54 -4.29
C ARG A 22 -36.66 -51.55 -3.54
N ALA A 23 -35.81 -50.81 -4.29
CA ALA A 23 -35.01 -49.60 -3.91
C ALA A 23 -33.94 -49.71 -2.78
N ASP A 24 -32.64 -49.45 -2.94
CA ASP A 24 -31.89 -48.23 -3.40
C ASP A 24 -31.74 -47.17 -2.25
N ARG A 25 -30.57 -46.59 -1.91
CA ARG A 25 -29.27 -46.41 -2.61
C ARG A 25 -28.04 -46.37 -1.67
N THR A 26 -26.84 -46.67 -2.18
CA THR A 26 -25.55 -46.73 -1.42
C THR A 26 -24.44 -45.82 -1.98
N ALA A 27 -23.37 -45.53 -1.21
CA ALA A 27 -22.16 -44.86 -1.70
C ALA A 27 -20.86 -45.17 -0.88
N VAL A 28 -19.83 -45.79 -1.49
CA VAL A 28 -18.49 -45.99 -0.86
C VAL A 28 -17.30 -45.93 -1.86
N ARG A 29 -16.43 -44.92 -1.67
CA ARG A 29 -14.94 -44.81 -1.82
C ARG A 29 -14.07 -45.75 -2.71
N ARG A 30 -13.19 -45.08 -3.49
CA ARG A 30 -11.71 -45.28 -3.69
C ARG A 30 -11.13 -46.58 -4.30
N ARG A 31 -10.29 -46.46 -5.36
CA ARG A 31 -8.79 -46.58 -5.28
C ARG A 31 -8.00 -46.25 -6.58
N THR A 32 -6.68 -46.10 -6.40
CA THR A 32 -5.58 -45.63 -7.29
C THR A 32 -5.04 -46.65 -8.31
N VAL A 33 -4.32 -46.21 -9.37
CA VAL A 33 -3.07 -46.82 -9.96
C VAL A 33 -2.35 -45.80 -10.90
N LEU A 34 -1.10 -46.04 -11.32
CA LEU A 34 -0.16 -45.11 -11.99
C LEU A 34 0.18 -45.45 -13.48
N ALA A 35 0.94 -44.55 -14.13
CA ALA A 35 2.04 -44.78 -15.11
C ALA A 35 1.71 -44.80 -16.65
N VAL A 36 2.61 -44.49 -17.63
CA VAL A 36 3.93 -43.79 -17.72
C VAL A 36 4.28 -43.50 -19.23
N THR A 37 5.30 -42.67 -19.52
CA THR A 37 6.03 -42.45 -20.82
C THR A 37 5.39 -41.62 -21.96
N ALA A 38 6.24 -41.24 -22.94
CA ALA A 38 6.01 -40.24 -23.99
C ALA A 38 6.43 -40.73 -25.40
N GLY A 39 6.07 -39.96 -26.45
CA GLY A 39 6.42 -40.18 -27.87
C GLY A 39 6.02 -38.97 -28.74
N ALA A 40 6.51 -38.86 -29.99
CA ALA A 40 6.43 -37.59 -30.74
C ALA A 40 6.26 -37.71 -32.27
N VAL A 41 5.86 -36.58 -32.90
CA VAL A 41 5.99 -36.19 -34.33
C VAL A 41 4.99 -36.75 -35.38
N SER A 42 3.86 -36.02 -35.51
CA SER A 42 3.33 -35.42 -36.77
C SER A 42 2.39 -36.16 -37.77
N LEU A 43 1.53 -35.33 -38.38
CA LEU A 43 0.80 -35.44 -39.67
C LEU A 43 -0.39 -36.42 -39.84
N GLY A 44 -1.59 -35.84 -39.95
CA GLY A 44 -2.84 -36.48 -40.39
C GLY A 44 -4.05 -35.55 -40.13
N ALA A 45 -4.96 -35.35 -41.09
CA ALA A 45 -6.07 -34.39 -40.98
C ALA A 45 -7.43 -35.07 -40.80
N GLY A 46 -8.31 -34.54 -39.93
CA GLY A 46 -9.64 -35.14 -39.69
C GLY A 46 -10.55 -34.42 -38.67
N VAL A 47 -11.29 -33.41 -39.15
CA VAL A 47 -12.67 -33.02 -38.76
C VAL A 47 -13.15 -33.18 -37.28
N ILE A 48 -13.30 -32.02 -36.61
CA ILE A 48 -14.35 -31.67 -35.62
C ILE A 48 -14.63 -32.64 -34.46
N GLY A 49 -14.18 -32.26 -33.26
CA GLY A 49 -14.72 -32.71 -31.96
C GLY A 49 -14.49 -31.64 -30.89
N GLY A 50 -15.54 -31.17 -30.22
CA GLY A 50 -15.46 -30.04 -29.29
C GLY A 50 -14.97 -30.44 -27.90
N GLY A 51 -13.87 -29.85 -27.43
CA GLY A 51 -13.36 -30.02 -26.06
C GLY A 51 -12.74 -28.71 -25.54
N THR A 52 -13.49 -27.99 -24.70
CA THR A 52 -13.03 -26.73 -24.10
C THR A 52 -12.03 -26.98 -22.97
N SER A 53 -10.87 -26.34 -23.02
CA SER A 53 -9.88 -26.36 -21.93
C SER A 53 -10.43 -25.66 -20.67
N ALA A 54 -10.47 -26.39 -19.55
CA ALA A 54 -10.92 -25.87 -18.27
C ALA A 54 -9.85 -24.99 -17.58
N ALA A 55 -9.57 -23.83 -18.17
CA ALA A 55 -8.64 -22.82 -17.66
C ALA A 55 -9.22 -21.39 -17.75
N ALA A 56 -10.54 -21.26 -17.67
CA ALA A 56 -11.26 -19.99 -17.84
C ALA A 56 -12.61 -19.96 -17.07
N GLN A 57 -12.62 -20.37 -15.80
CA GLN A 57 -13.87 -20.46 -15.03
C GLN A 57 -13.80 -19.85 -13.62
N ALA A 58 -13.35 -18.60 -13.57
CA ALA A 58 -13.65 -17.64 -12.50
C ALA A 58 -14.43 -16.43 -13.09
N SER A 59 -15.50 -16.71 -13.85
CA SER A 59 -16.43 -15.69 -14.34
C SER A 59 -17.83 -16.27 -14.58
N ARG A 60 -18.86 -15.42 -14.42
CA ARG A 60 -20.32 -15.72 -14.37
C ARG A 60 -20.75 -16.42 -13.07
N GLY A 61 -21.83 -16.00 -12.39
CA GLY A 61 -22.61 -14.75 -12.47
C GLY A 61 -22.55 -13.98 -11.14
N GLU A 62 -23.42 -13.02 -10.82
CA GLU A 62 -24.52 -12.46 -11.63
C GLU A 62 -24.95 -11.08 -11.05
N GLU A 63 -24.31 -9.97 -11.45
CA GLU A 63 -24.84 -8.61 -11.24
C GLU A 63 -24.11 -7.55 -12.10
N GLY A 64 -24.71 -6.36 -12.25
CA GLY A 64 -24.07 -5.19 -12.90
C GLY A 64 -24.70 -4.78 -14.24
N GLY A 65 -25.66 -3.86 -14.19
CA GLY A 65 -26.22 -3.19 -15.35
C GLY A 65 -25.28 -2.16 -16.02
N ALA A 66 -25.82 -1.31 -16.88
CA ALA A 66 -25.05 -0.28 -17.60
C ALA A 66 -24.51 0.85 -16.70
N VAL A 67 -24.97 0.92 -15.44
CA VAL A 67 -24.45 1.77 -14.37
C VAL A 67 -24.08 0.86 -13.19
N LEU A 68 -22.87 1.02 -12.65
CA LEU A 68 -22.28 0.09 -11.67
C LEU A 68 -21.19 0.78 -10.83
N GLY A 69 -20.56 0.03 -9.91
CA GLY A 69 -19.42 0.52 -9.14
C GLY A 69 -19.78 1.70 -8.24
N LEU A 70 -20.90 1.59 -7.53
CA LEU A 70 -21.43 2.63 -6.65
C LEU A 70 -20.54 2.79 -5.41
N THR A 71 -19.94 3.98 -5.23
CA THR A 71 -19.10 4.31 -4.08
C THR A 71 -19.62 5.51 -3.30
N VAL A 72 -19.29 5.55 -2.01
CA VAL A 72 -19.48 6.70 -1.12
C VAL A 72 -18.17 6.93 -0.38
N GLU A 73 -17.63 8.14 -0.40
CA GLU A 73 -16.25 8.43 0.07
C GLU A 73 -15.22 7.46 -0.56
N HIS A 74 -15.35 7.21 -1.87
CA HIS A 74 -14.59 6.24 -2.69
C HIS A 74 -14.71 4.75 -2.31
N ARG A 75 -15.23 4.42 -1.13
CA ARG A 75 -15.43 3.03 -0.67
C ARG A 75 -16.77 2.45 -1.14
N ALA A 76 -16.84 1.13 -1.28
CA ALA A 76 -18.09 0.40 -1.48
C ALA A 76 -18.75 0.10 -0.12
N HIS A 77 -20.08 0.24 -0.04
CA HIS A 77 -20.89 -0.08 1.15
C HIS A 77 -20.36 0.42 2.53
N PRO A 78 -19.78 1.64 2.64
CA PRO A 78 -18.98 2.00 3.80
C PRO A 78 -19.79 2.12 5.09
N LEU A 79 -19.23 1.60 6.17
CA LEU A 79 -19.62 1.90 7.55
C LEU A 79 -18.78 3.05 8.10
N GLY A 80 -19.30 3.77 9.10
CA GLY A 80 -18.57 4.84 9.78
C GLY A 80 -18.37 6.11 8.93
N VAL A 81 -19.31 6.48 8.07
CA VAL A 81 -19.21 7.73 7.30
C VAL A 81 -19.56 8.94 8.19
N ASP A 82 -18.54 9.67 8.63
CA ASP A 82 -18.71 10.92 9.41
C ASP A 82 -18.81 12.19 8.55
N ALA A 83 -18.51 12.10 7.24
CA ALA A 83 -18.67 13.21 6.32
C ALA A 83 -20.14 13.71 6.31
N SER A 84 -20.35 14.99 6.66
CA SER A 84 -21.69 15.60 6.71
C SER A 84 -22.31 15.80 5.32
N ARG A 85 -21.47 15.85 4.28
CA ARG A 85 -21.86 15.93 2.87
C ARG A 85 -21.06 14.91 2.05
N PRO A 86 -21.33 13.61 2.17
CA PRO A 86 -20.50 12.57 1.57
C PRO A 86 -20.54 12.63 0.04
N ARG A 87 -19.47 12.12 -0.58
CA ARG A 87 -19.20 12.14 -2.01
C ARG A 87 -19.61 10.82 -2.66
N PHE A 88 -20.45 10.89 -3.68
CA PHE A 88 -20.95 9.74 -4.42
C PHE A 88 -20.15 9.53 -5.71
N GLY A 89 -19.87 8.28 -6.06
CA GLY A 89 -19.22 7.89 -7.31
C GLY A 89 -19.94 6.74 -8.01
N TRP A 90 -19.89 6.72 -9.34
CA TRP A 90 -20.39 5.62 -10.17
C TRP A 90 -19.67 5.53 -11.52
N ARG A 91 -19.71 4.34 -12.10
CA ARG A 91 -19.13 4.01 -13.41
C ARG A 91 -20.22 3.63 -14.40
N MET A 92 -19.90 3.77 -15.69
CA MET A 92 -20.76 3.32 -16.79
C MET A 92 -20.12 2.15 -17.54
N ARG A 93 -20.94 1.26 -18.11
CA ARG A 93 -20.50 0.16 -18.97
C ARG A 93 -21.24 0.21 -20.31
N SER A 94 -20.50 0.12 -21.40
CA SER A 94 -21.03 0.10 -22.78
C SER A 94 -20.26 -0.90 -23.64
N ALA A 95 -20.96 -1.53 -24.58
CA ALA A 95 -20.34 -2.26 -25.70
C ALA A 95 -20.23 -1.38 -26.97
N ALA A 96 -21.07 -0.36 -27.10
CA ALA A 96 -21.02 0.61 -28.19
C ALA A 96 -20.00 1.72 -27.90
N ARG A 97 -19.38 2.28 -28.96
CA ARG A 97 -18.47 3.43 -28.87
C ARG A 97 -19.23 4.72 -28.50
N GLY A 98 -18.51 5.72 -28.01
CA GLY A 98 -19.03 7.07 -27.77
C GLY A 98 -20.03 7.23 -26.62
N ARG A 99 -20.21 6.22 -25.76
CA ARG A 99 -21.11 6.32 -24.60
C ARG A 99 -20.55 7.28 -23.54
N SER A 100 -21.27 8.37 -23.30
CA SER A 100 -21.00 9.39 -22.27
C SER A 100 -22.26 9.67 -21.44
N GLN A 101 -22.11 10.36 -20.30
CA GLN A 101 -23.22 10.84 -19.49
C GLN A 101 -23.61 12.27 -19.88
N GLY A 102 -24.92 12.52 -20.04
CA GLY A 102 -25.49 13.87 -20.15
C GLY A 102 -26.24 14.33 -18.90
N ALA A 103 -26.77 13.39 -18.10
CA ALA A 103 -27.44 13.70 -16.85
C ALA A 103 -27.47 12.52 -15.86
N TYR A 104 -27.66 12.82 -14.58
CA TYR A 104 -27.93 11.83 -13.52
C TYR A 104 -29.13 12.22 -12.64
N ARG A 105 -29.62 11.28 -11.84
CA ARG A 105 -30.51 11.50 -10.68
C ARG A 105 -30.15 10.52 -9.57
N ILE A 106 -29.68 11.04 -8.44
CA ILE A 106 -29.42 10.28 -7.21
C ILE A 106 -30.70 10.30 -6.36
N LEU A 107 -31.08 9.14 -5.83
CA LEU A 107 -32.08 8.99 -4.77
C LEU A 107 -31.40 8.44 -3.52
N VAL A 108 -31.68 9.03 -2.36
CA VAL A 108 -31.27 8.52 -1.03
C VAL A 108 -32.51 8.41 -0.15
N ALA A 109 -32.63 7.30 0.57
CA ALA A 109 -33.76 7.05 1.46
C ALA A 109 -33.35 6.26 2.71
N SER A 110 -34.23 6.27 3.71
CA SER A 110 -34.06 5.53 4.97
C SER A 110 -34.32 4.01 4.86
N SER A 111 -34.83 3.53 3.71
CA SER A 111 -35.00 2.10 3.41
C SER A 111 -35.03 1.85 1.89
N PRO A 112 -34.73 0.62 1.40
CA PRO A 112 -34.65 0.32 -0.03
C PRO A 112 -35.96 0.59 -0.80
N GLU A 113 -37.10 0.28 -0.20
CA GLU A 113 -38.42 0.35 -0.85
C GLU A 113 -38.83 1.80 -1.17
N LYS A 114 -38.23 2.76 -0.47
CA LYS A 114 -38.43 4.19 -0.65
C LYS A 114 -37.61 4.79 -1.80
N LEU A 115 -36.69 4.05 -2.44
CA LEU A 115 -35.86 4.50 -3.56
C LEU A 115 -36.66 4.67 -4.86
N THR A 116 -37.57 5.63 -4.83
CA THR A 116 -38.48 6.03 -5.90
C THR A 116 -38.68 7.55 -5.80
N SER A 117 -38.81 8.23 -6.92
CA SER A 117 -38.94 9.71 -6.98
C SER A 117 -40.12 10.28 -6.19
N ALA A 118 -41.12 9.46 -5.86
CA ALA A 118 -42.28 9.84 -5.05
C ALA A 118 -42.14 9.54 -3.54
N ARG A 119 -41.08 8.83 -3.11
CA ARG A 119 -40.93 8.34 -1.72
C ARG A 119 -39.53 8.49 -1.12
N ALA A 120 -38.53 8.96 -1.87
CA ALA A 120 -37.17 9.16 -1.38
C ALA A 120 -37.17 10.23 -0.28
N ASP A 121 -37.00 9.81 0.98
CA ASP A 121 -37.29 10.64 2.15
C ASP A 121 -36.07 11.39 2.71
N VAL A 122 -34.88 11.19 2.13
CA VAL A 122 -33.61 11.78 2.57
C VAL A 122 -33.03 12.73 1.51
N TRP A 123 -32.90 12.27 0.26
CA TRP A 123 -32.48 13.10 -0.88
C TRP A 123 -33.10 12.61 -2.19
N ASP A 124 -33.44 13.56 -3.05
CA ASP A 124 -33.61 13.38 -4.48
C ASP A 124 -32.87 14.55 -5.15
N SER A 125 -31.88 14.27 -6.00
CA SER A 125 -31.12 15.35 -6.65
C SER A 125 -31.90 16.08 -7.75
N GLY A 126 -33.08 15.59 -8.12
CA GLY A 126 -33.67 15.89 -9.43
C GLY A 126 -32.78 15.37 -10.57
N ARG A 127 -33.13 15.71 -11.82
CA ARG A 127 -32.31 15.36 -12.98
C ARG A 127 -31.24 16.44 -13.21
N VAL A 128 -30.02 16.18 -12.75
CA VAL A 128 -28.88 17.11 -12.87
C VAL A 128 -28.21 16.88 -14.23
N ARG A 129 -28.15 17.93 -15.05
CA ARG A 129 -27.46 17.89 -16.36
C ARG A 129 -25.97 18.18 -16.21
N THR A 130 -25.19 17.12 -16.03
CA THR A 130 -23.73 17.11 -16.14
C THR A 130 -23.23 15.70 -16.51
N SER A 131 -22.01 15.62 -17.05
CA SER A 131 -21.28 14.39 -17.27
C SER A 131 -20.50 13.90 -16.04
N ASP A 132 -20.67 14.51 -14.87
CA ASP A 132 -19.90 14.14 -13.66
C ASP A 132 -20.46 12.90 -12.96
N SER A 133 -19.57 11.97 -12.63
CA SER A 133 -19.88 10.69 -11.96
C SER A 133 -18.86 10.33 -10.87
N VAL A 134 -18.04 11.31 -10.45
CA VAL A 134 -16.95 11.16 -9.48
C VAL A 134 -17.07 12.27 -8.44
N ALA A 135 -16.81 11.94 -7.17
CA ALA A 135 -16.80 12.87 -6.04
C ALA A 135 -18.08 13.73 -5.86
N VAL A 136 -19.23 13.28 -6.36
CA VAL A 136 -20.47 14.07 -6.42
C VAL A 136 -21.01 14.34 -5.02
N ARG A 137 -20.85 15.58 -4.55
CA ARG A 137 -21.18 16.02 -3.18
C ARG A 137 -22.67 15.91 -2.87
N TYR A 138 -23.00 15.32 -1.73
CA TYR A 138 -24.36 15.26 -1.19
C TYR A 138 -25.02 16.65 -1.07
N GLY A 139 -26.31 16.70 -1.42
CA GLY A 139 -27.17 17.89 -1.37
C GLY A 139 -28.54 17.65 -0.74
N GLY A 140 -28.70 16.61 0.08
CA GLY A 140 -29.95 16.26 0.74
C GLY A 140 -30.12 16.83 2.16
N LYS A 141 -31.10 16.29 2.90
CA LYS A 141 -31.35 16.63 4.30
C LYS A 141 -30.16 16.25 5.18
N SER A 142 -29.93 16.98 6.28
CA SER A 142 -28.88 16.65 7.26
C SER A 142 -28.92 15.18 7.67
N LEU A 143 -27.79 14.50 7.52
CA LEU A 143 -27.63 13.10 7.93
C LEU A 143 -27.61 13.00 9.46
N ARG A 144 -27.96 11.83 9.99
CA ARG A 144 -27.96 11.52 11.43
C ARG A 144 -26.90 10.48 11.72
N ALA A 145 -26.31 10.54 12.92
CA ALA A 145 -25.39 9.52 13.41
C ALA A 145 -26.02 8.11 13.45
N SER A 146 -25.19 7.07 13.39
CA SER A 146 -25.56 5.66 13.49
C SER A 146 -26.77 5.28 12.64
N THR A 147 -26.83 5.74 11.39
CA THR A 147 -27.98 5.57 10.51
C THR A 147 -27.54 5.03 9.14
N ARG A 148 -28.13 3.89 8.73
CA ARG A 148 -27.95 3.37 7.38
C ARG A 148 -28.84 4.14 6.40
N TYR A 149 -28.25 4.52 5.28
CA TYR A 149 -28.89 5.24 4.19
C TYR A 149 -28.73 4.42 2.92
N HIS A 150 -29.86 4.08 2.29
CA HIS A 150 -29.88 3.36 1.02
C HIS A 150 -29.90 4.38 -0.12
N TRP A 151 -29.26 4.06 -1.25
CA TRP A 151 -29.23 4.95 -2.40
C TRP A 151 -29.16 4.22 -3.75
N THR A 152 -29.53 4.92 -4.81
CA THR A 152 -29.33 4.51 -6.20
C THR A 152 -29.13 5.74 -7.08
N VAL A 153 -28.55 5.55 -8.27
CA VAL A 153 -28.41 6.58 -9.29
C VAL A 153 -28.99 6.08 -10.63
N THR A 154 -29.76 6.95 -11.27
CA THR A 154 -30.24 6.78 -12.64
C THR A 154 -29.45 7.71 -13.56
N VAL A 155 -29.04 7.21 -14.73
CA VAL A 155 -28.12 7.92 -15.64
C VAL A 155 -28.74 7.99 -17.04
N TRP A 156 -28.53 9.13 -17.71
CA TRP A 156 -28.88 9.38 -19.12
C TRP A 156 -27.64 9.81 -19.91
N ASP A 157 -27.64 9.49 -21.20
CA ASP A 157 -26.55 9.87 -22.12
C ASP A 157 -26.64 11.33 -22.58
N ALA A 158 -25.66 11.75 -23.38
CA ALA A 158 -25.61 13.10 -23.97
C ALA A 158 -26.77 13.37 -24.94
N GLU A 159 -27.40 12.34 -25.48
CA GLU A 159 -28.59 12.40 -26.33
C GLU A 159 -29.91 12.32 -25.54
N ASP A 160 -29.84 12.52 -24.22
CA ASP A 160 -30.95 12.50 -23.25
C ASP A 160 -31.63 11.13 -23.03
N ARG A 161 -31.11 10.05 -23.65
CA ARG A 161 -31.65 8.67 -23.58
C ARG A 161 -31.20 7.97 -22.29
N LEU A 162 -32.05 7.10 -21.75
CA LEU A 162 -31.75 6.35 -20.53
C LEU A 162 -30.56 5.39 -20.74
N VAL A 163 -29.54 5.48 -19.87
CA VAL A 163 -28.47 4.46 -19.74
C VAL A 163 -28.96 3.33 -18.82
N GLY A 164 -29.57 3.69 -17.69
CA GLY A 164 -30.15 2.76 -16.74
C GLY A 164 -30.17 3.31 -15.32
N THR A 165 -30.63 2.47 -14.38
CA THR A 165 -30.59 2.70 -12.93
C THR A 165 -29.75 1.60 -12.31
N ALA A 166 -28.85 1.95 -11.38
CA ALA A 166 -28.00 0.98 -10.69
C ALA A 166 -28.75 0.21 -9.60
N SER A 167 -28.31 -1.01 -9.27
CA SER A 167 -28.75 -1.75 -8.08
C SER A 167 -28.64 -0.85 -6.84
N PRO A 168 -29.62 -0.86 -5.91
CA PRO A 168 -29.51 -0.13 -4.65
C PRO A 168 -28.25 -0.47 -3.86
N SER A 169 -27.47 0.54 -3.49
CA SER A 169 -26.35 0.45 -2.56
C SER A 169 -26.74 1.10 -1.22
N PHE A 170 -25.81 1.13 -0.27
CA PHE A 170 -25.98 1.83 1.00
C PHE A 170 -24.66 2.44 1.48
N PHE A 171 -24.77 3.36 2.44
CA PHE A 171 -23.69 3.75 3.33
C PHE A 171 -24.27 3.86 4.75
N GLU A 172 -23.43 3.79 5.77
CA GLU A 172 -23.86 3.93 7.16
C GLU A 172 -23.00 4.94 7.89
N THR A 173 -23.66 5.91 8.54
CA THR A 173 -22.97 6.99 9.22
C THR A 173 -22.31 6.53 10.51
N GLY A 174 -21.19 7.19 10.85
CA GLY A 174 -20.53 7.05 12.14
C GLY A 174 -21.27 7.78 13.25
N LEU A 175 -20.54 8.23 14.25
CA LEU A 175 -21.04 9.01 15.38
C LEU A 175 -21.28 10.49 15.02
N MET A 176 -20.76 10.96 13.87
CA MET A 176 -20.92 12.30 13.30
C MET A 176 -20.57 13.45 14.27
N SER A 177 -19.63 13.21 15.18
CA SER A 177 -19.10 14.20 16.11
C SER A 177 -17.61 13.98 16.32
N THR A 178 -16.82 15.05 16.29
CA THR A 178 -15.35 14.99 16.44
C THR A 178 -14.86 15.35 17.84
N ASP A 179 -15.75 15.84 18.71
CA ASP A 179 -15.47 16.26 20.10
C ASP A 179 -15.18 15.10 21.06
N GLY A 180 -15.34 13.86 20.61
CA GLY A 180 -15.23 12.67 21.45
C GLY A 180 -16.30 12.56 22.55
N VAL A 181 -17.36 13.37 22.54
CA VAL A 181 -18.42 13.36 23.58
C VAL A 181 -19.80 13.20 22.93
N GLY A 182 -20.11 14.00 21.91
CA GLY A 182 -21.24 13.81 21.02
C GLY A 182 -21.22 12.42 20.37
N GLY A 183 -22.40 11.80 20.23
CA GLY A 183 -22.56 10.45 19.69
C GLY A 183 -22.07 9.31 20.61
N TRP A 184 -21.09 9.53 21.49
CA TRP A 184 -20.48 8.51 22.35
C TRP A 184 -21.34 8.04 23.55
N GLU A 185 -22.51 8.66 23.79
CA GLU A 185 -23.47 8.27 24.85
C GLU A 185 -22.83 8.10 26.24
N GLY A 186 -21.89 8.99 26.58
CA GLY A 186 -21.21 9.01 27.88
C GLY A 186 -19.96 8.15 27.98
N ALA A 187 -19.58 7.40 26.92
CA ALA A 187 -18.37 6.58 26.91
C ALA A 187 -17.10 7.40 27.22
N ARG A 188 -16.24 6.86 28.09
CA ARG A 188 -14.98 7.44 28.53
C ARG A 188 -13.80 6.59 28.09
N TRP A 189 -12.63 7.21 28.01
CA TRP A 189 -11.35 6.51 27.97
C TRP A 189 -11.16 5.78 29.31
N ILE A 190 -11.06 4.45 29.28
CA ILE A 190 -10.81 3.64 30.47
C ILE A 190 -9.54 2.80 30.33
N GLY A 191 -8.77 2.71 31.41
CA GLY A 191 -7.60 1.86 31.55
C GLY A 191 -7.71 0.96 32.78
N MET A 192 -6.77 0.02 32.94
CA MET A 192 -6.66 -0.82 34.14
C MET A 192 -6.26 0.02 35.35
N LYS A 193 -7.04 -0.03 36.43
CA LYS A 193 -6.85 0.83 37.61
C LYS A 193 -5.55 0.54 38.33
N GLY A 194 -4.78 1.60 38.63
CA GLY A 194 -3.52 1.54 39.36
C GLY A 194 -2.33 1.01 38.55
N ARG A 195 -2.47 0.85 37.23
CA ARG A 195 -1.42 0.31 36.36
C ARG A 195 -0.43 1.40 35.93
N THR A 196 0.85 1.23 36.27
CA THR A 196 1.94 2.06 35.73
C THR A 196 2.10 1.83 34.21
N PRO A 197 2.32 2.88 33.39
CA PRO A 197 2.80 2.72 32.00
C PRO A 197 4.06 1.85 31.92
N ASN A 198 4.29 1.22 30.76
CA ASN A 198 5.42 0.31 30.51
C ASN A 198 5.58 -0.90 31.47
N SER A 199 4.62 -1.15 32.37
CA SER A 199 4.58 -2.37 33.19
C SER A 199 4.37 -3.64 32.34
N PRO A 200 4.92 -4.82 32.73
CA PRO A 200 4.86 -6.02 31.91
C PRO A 200 3.47 -6.66 31.78
N GLY A 201 3.09 -6.97 30.54
CA GLY A 201 1.87 -7.70 30.17
C GLY A 201 0.78 -6.79 29.65
N ALA A 202 0.13 -7.15 28.54
CA ALA A 202 -0.89 -6.32 27.91
C ALA A 202 -2.17 -6.25 28.80
N PRO A 203 -2.76 -5.07 29.05
CA PRO A 203 -4.02 -5.00 29.78
C PRO A 203 -5.17 -5.61 28.96
N MET A 204 -5.86 -6.56 29.58
CA MET A 204 -7.03 -7.26 29.08
C MET A 204 -8.24 -6.76 29.88
N LEU A 205 -9.23 -6.17 29.20
CA LEU A 205 -10.42 -5.58 29.81
C LEU A 205 -11.66 -6.33 29.33
N ARG A 206 -12.61 -6.60 30.23
CA ARG A 206 -13.92 -7.15 29.87
C ARG A 206 -15.06 -6.46 30.61
N LYS A 207 -16.25 -6.55 30.04
CA LYS A 207 -17.53 -6.31 30.70
C LYS A 207 -18.57 -7.28 30.15
N GLU A 208 -19.42 -7.78 31.04
CA GLU A 208 -20.65 -8.51 30.72
C GLU A 208 -21.87 -7.64 31.06
N GLU A 209 -22.91 -7.67 30.22
CA GLU A 209 -24.13 -6.87 30.39
C GLU A 209 -25.35 -7.66 29.89
N ALA A 210 -26.43 -7.68 30.67
CA ALA A 210 -27.64 -8.40 30.31
C ALA A 210 -28.38 -7.70 29.16
N LEU A 211 -28.81 -8.45 28.14
CA LEU A 211 -29.53 -7.87 27.01
C LEU A 211 -31.01 -7.69 27.35
N ARG A 212 -31.55 -6.52 26.96
CA ARG A 212 -32.88 -6.01 27.33
C ARG A 212 -33.96 -7.09 27.37
N SER A 213 -34.43 -7.39 28.58
CA SER A 213 -35.65 -8.19 28.80
C SER A 213 -36.91 -7.35 28.56
N ALA A 214 -38.00 -8.01 28.16
CA ALA A 214 -39.34 -7.41 28.10
C ALA A 214 -40.05 -7.38 29.47
N GLY A 215 -39.41 -7.92 30.51
CA GLY A 215 -39.96 -8.10 31.87
C GLY A 215 -40.36 -9.57 32.14
N PRO A 216 -40.74 -9.90 33.39
CA PRO A 216 -41.10 -11.25 33.78
C PRO A 216 -42.22 -11.84 32.90
N GLY A 217 -42.03 -13.08 32.43
CA GLY A 217 -43.02 -13.80 31.62
C GLY A 217 -43.18 -13.30 30.17
N LYS A 218 -42.33 -12.40 29.67
CA LYS A 218 -42.36 -11.93 28.28
C LYS A 218 -41.07 -12.28 27.54
N ASN A 219 -41.21 -12.70 26.28
CA ASN A 219 -40.07 -12.96 25.39
C ASN A 219 -39.24 -11.68 25.21
N ARG A 220 -37.91 -11.80 25.31
CA ARG A 220 -36.99 -10.68 25.01
C ARG A 220 -37.21 -10.17 23.57
N PRO A 221 -37.18 -8.85 23.33
CA PRO A 221 -37.20 -8.29 21.98
C PRO A 221 -36.02 -8.81 21.15
N ARG A 222 -36.30 -9.19 19.90
CA ARG A 222 -35.27 -9.67 18.96
C ARG A 222 -34.33 -8.53 18.57
N VAL A 223 -33.01 -8.79 18.59
CA VAL A 223 -32.02 -7.85 18.04
C VAL A 223 -32.26 -7.68 16.53
N ARG A 224 -32.22 -6.43 16.06
CA ARG A 224 -32.33 -6.06 14.64
C ARG A 224 -30.96 -5.76 14.03
N GLU A 225 -30.16 -4.99 14.75
CA GLU A 225 -28.82 -4.54 14.33
C GLU A 225 -27.99 -4.23 15.58
N ALA A 226 -26.68 -4.48 15.51
CA ALA A 226 -25.72 -4.08 16.52
C ALA A 226 -24.45 -3.49 15.87
N ARG A 227 -23.91 -2.42 16.45
CA ARG A 227 -22.69 -1.73 15.99
C ARG A 227 -21.72 -1.51 17.13
N LEU A 228 -20.47 -1.93 16.94
CA LEU A 228 -19.37 -1.56 17.83
C LEU A 228 -18.63 -0.36 17.23
N TYR A 229 -18.66 0.76 17.95
CA TYR A 229 -17.77 1.90 17.75
C TYR A 229 -16.64 1.81 18.77
N VAL A 230 -15.38 1.80 18.35
CA VAL A 230 -14.25 1.59 19.27
C VAL A 230 -12.96 2.26 18.80
N SER A 231 -12.19 2.77 19.75
CA SER A 231 -10.86 3.35 19.60
C SER A 231 -9.98 3.00 20.80
N ALA A 232 -8.67 3.12 20.64
CA ALA A 232 -7.68 2.94 21.69
C ALA A 232 -6.64 4.07 21.70
N LEU A 233 -6.18 4.40 22.90
CA LEU A 233 -4.91 5.08 23.14
C LEU A 233 -3.86 3.98 23.32
N GLY A 234 -3.19 3.64 22.22
CA GLY A 234 -2.51 2.36 22.03
C GLY A 234 -3.01 1.70 20.75
N VAL A 235 -3.05 0.37 20.74
CA VAL A 235 -3.70 -0.47 19.72
C VAL A 235 -4.58 -1.51 20.41
N TYR A 236 -5.45 -2.23 19.69
CA TYR A 236 -6.33 -3.22 20.33
C TYR A 236 -6.67 -4.45 19.49
N ASP A 237 -6.95 -5.57 20.19
CA ASP A 237 -7.81 -6.65 19.71
C ASP A 237 -9.17 -6.52 20.41
N ALA A 238 -10.28 -6.57 19.65
CA ALA A 238 -11.64 -6.51 20.21
C ALA A 238 -12.40 -7.83 20.00
N TYR A 239 -13.23 -8.19 20.98
CA TYR A 239 -14.02 -9.42 21.01
C TYR A 239 -15.46 -9.13 21.48
N VAL A 240 -16.44 -9.80 20.87
CA VAL A 240 -17.84 -9.81 21.32
C VAL A 240 -18.28 -11.27 21.45
N ASN A 241 -18.81 -11.65 22.60
CA ASN A 241 -19.35 -12.99 22.88
C ASN A 241 -18.41 -14.13 22.45
N GLY A 242 -17.18 -14.10 22.96
CA GLY A 242 -16.14 -15.11 22.71
C GLY A 242 -15.42 -14.99 21.36
N ARG A 243 -15.93 -14.17 20.43
CA ARG A 243 -15.44 -14.09 19.04
C ARG A 243 -14.74 -12.77 18.76
N GLN A 244 -13.57 -12.83 18.12
CA GLN A 244 -12.83 -11.63 17.69
C GLN A 244 -13.64 -10.88 16.63
N VAL A 245 -13.57 -9.55 16.67
CA VAL A 245 -14.21 -8.68 15.69
C VAL A 245 -13.41 -8.75 14.38
N THR A 246 -14.12 -8.79 13.25
CA THR A 246 -13.54 -8.97 11.90
C THR A 246 -14.23 -8.06 10.89
N VAL A 247 -13.52 -7.67 9.84
CA VAL A 247 -14.05 -6.91 8.70
C VAL A 247 -14.22 -7.79 7.48
N GLU A 248 -15.14 -7.43 6.57
CA GLU A 248 -15.31 -8.14 5.30
C GLU A 248 -14.07 -7.99 4.39
N GLN A 249 -13.64 -9.09 3.78
CA GLN A 249 -12.56 -9.08 2.79
C GLN A 249 -12.67 -10.29 1.86
N ASP A 250 -12.54 -10.07 0.54
CA ASP A 250 -12.47 -11.10 -0.51
C ASP A 250 -13.64 -12.12 -0.48
N GLY A 251 -14.83 -11.70 -0.01
CA GLY A 251 -16.02 -12.56 0.13
C GLY A 251 -16.09 -13.38 1.42
N GLY A 252 -15.12 -13.23 2.32
CA GLY A 252 -15.13 -13.72 3.70
C GLY A 252 -14.91 -12.58 4.70
N THR A 253 -14.33 -12.90 5.86
CA THR A 253 -13.89 -11.89 6.83
C THR A 253 -12.43 -12.08 7.25
N THR A 254 -11.79 -11.01 7.70
CA THR A 254 -10.38 -11.00 8.16
C THR A 254 -10.21 -10.12 9.41
N ILE A 255 -9.05 -10.25 10.05
CA ILE A 255 -8.65 -9.47 11.24
C ILE A 255 -7.81 -8.27 10.80
N GLU A 256 -8.04 -7.13 11.44
CA GLU A 256 -7.25 -5.91 11.29
C GLU A 256 -6.00 -5.97 12.17
N LEU A 257 -4.87 -5.44 11.69
CA LEU A 257 -3.61 -5.42 12.43
C LEU A 257 -3.35 -4.02 12.98
N LEU A 258 -3.19 -3.92 14.31
CA LEU A 258 -2.87 -2.67 15.01
C LEU A 258 -3.91 -1.52 14.86
N PRO A 259 -5.25 -1.76 14.87
CA PRO A 259 -6.21 -0.66 14.95
C PRO A 259 -6.05 0.09 16.29
N PRO A 260 -6.29 1.43 16.35
CA PRO A 260 -6.85 2.28 15.30
C PRO A 260 -5.80 2.92 14.35
N GLY A 261 -4.57 2.41 14.34
CA GLY A 261 -3.46 2.93 13.53
C GLY A 261 -2.64 4.04 14.22
N SER A 262 -1.91 4.78 13.40
CA SER A 262 -0.99 5.85 13.82
C SER A 262 -1.46 7.22 13.32
N THR A 263 -1.60 8.18 14.24
CA THR A 263 -1.97 9.58 13.97
C THR A 263 -1.23 10.51 14.95
N ASN A 264 -1.35 11.83 14.76
CA ASN A 264 -1.00 12.79 15.81
C ASN A 264 -2.10 12.76 16.87
N TYR A 265 -2.01 11.86 17.85
CA TYR A 265 -3.03 11.67 18.90
C TYR A 265 -3.41 12.99 19.59
N ASP A 266 -2.49 13.94 19.75
CA ASP A 266 -2.73 15.27 20.32
C ASP A 266 -3.65 16.19 19.49
N ALA A 267 -3.79 15.93 18.18
CA ALA A 267 -4.72 16.65 17.28
C ALA A 267 -5.87 15.77 16.73
N ARG A 268 -5.70 14.45 16.70
CA ARG A 268 -6.59 13.50 16.03
C ARG A 268 -6.40 12.06 16.51
N VAL A 269 -7.49 11.39 16.85
CA VAL A 269 -7.54 9.93 17.11
C VAL A 269 -8.60 9.29 16.22
N ASN A 270 -8.31 8.14 15.62
CA ASN A 270 -9.27 7.41 14.78
C ASN A 270 -10.13 6.45 15.63
N TYR A 271 -11.40 6.25 15.26
CA TYR A 271 -12.24 5.14 15.73
C TYR A 271 -12.75 4.29 14.55
N MET A 272 -13.02 3.02 14.83
CA MET A 272 -13.52 2.04 13.87
C MET A 272 -15.00 1.73 14.12
N THR A 273 -15.72 1.32 13.07
CA THR A 273 -17.15 0.97 13.13
C THR A 273 -17.36 -0.43 12.56
N TYR A 274 -17.85 -1.36 13.37
CA TYR A 274 -18.07 -2.76 12.97
C TYR A 274 -19.55 -3.14 13.06
N ASP A 275 -20.03 -3.94 12.10
CA ASP A 275 -21.26 -4.70 12.28
C ASP A 275 -20.97 -5.94 13.15
N VAL A 276 -21.67 -6.03 14.29
CA VAL A 276 -21.54 -7.16 15.22
C VAL A 276 -22.90 -7.83 15.48
N THR A 277 -23.88 -7.61 14.60
CA THR A 277 -25.26 -8.09 14.75
C THR A 277 -25.33 -9.60 15.00
N ASP A 278 -24.60 -10.39 14.23
CA ASP A 278 -24.59 -11.85 14.35
C ASP A 278 -23.87 -12.38 15.61
N LEU A 279 -23.03 -11.56 16.25
CA LEU A 279 -22.36 -11.91 17.50
C LEU A 279 -23.28 -11.69 18.72
N VAL A 280 -24.26 -10.78 18.61
CA VAL A 280 -25.16 -10.38 19.70
C VAL A 280 -26.56 -11.02 19.60
N THR A 281 -27.00 -11.39 18.39
CA THR A 281 -28.41 -11.76 18.14
C THR A 281 -28.86 -13.08 18.81
N ARG A 282 -27.92 -13.99 19.12
CA ARG A 282 -28.24 -15.35 19.64
C ARG A 282 -28.05 -15.52 21.14
N GLU A 283 -27.20 -14.72 21.76
CA GLU A 283 -26.81 -14.86 23.16
C GLU A 283 -27.82 -14.19 24.11
N PRO A 284 -28.01 -14.70 25.34
CA PRO A 284 -28.87 -14.10 26.36
C PRO A 284 -28.34 -12.74 26.87
N ASP A 285 -27.01 -12.59 26.88
CA ASP A 285 -26.26 -11.47 27.41
C ASP A 285 -25.23 -10.99 26.37
N VAL A 286 -24.47 -9.92 26.66
CA VAL A 286 -23.33 -9.52 25.84
C VAL A 286 -22.07 -9.29 26.65
N THR A 287 -21.00 -10.00 26.30
CA THR A 287 -19.64 -9.75 26.74
C THR A 287 -18.92 -8.92 25.67
N LEU A 288 -18.40 -7.76 26.07
CA LEU A 288 -17.43 -6.98 25.28
C LEU A 288 -16.07 -7.11 25.96
N ALA A 289 -15.06 -7.56 25.22
CA ALA A 289 -13.72 -7.80 25.74
C ALA A 289 -12.66 -7.23 24.78
N VAL A 290 -11.56 -6.71 25.34
CA VAL A 290 -10.53 -5.96 24.61
C VAL A 290 -9.15 -6.25 25.19
N VAL A 291 -8.16 -6.52 24.33
CA VAL A 291 -6.73 -6.46 24.70
C VAL A 291 -6.18 -5.13 24.21
N LEU A 292 -5.43 -4.41 25.04
CA LEU A 292 -4.73 -3.18 24.67
C LEU A 292 -3.23 -3.45 24.48
N GLY A 293 -2.67 -3.03 23.35
CA GLY A 293 -1.22 -3.00 23.10
C GLY A 293 -0.66 -1.58 23.09
N ASN A 294 0.67 -1.48 23.18
CA ASN A 294 1.41 -0.23 23.28
C ASN A 294 1.33 0.62 21.99
N GLY A 295 1.46 -0.04 20.83
CA GLY A 295 1.39 0.60 19.51
C GLY A 295 2.33 1.81 19.36
N TRP A 296 1.92 2.79 18.55
CA TRP A 296 2.62 4.07 18.42
C TRP A 296 2.36 5.05 19.58
N TYR A 297 1.38 4.78 20.44
CA TYR A 297 0.99 5.71 21.51
C TYR A 297 1.86 5.58 22.77
N ASN A 298 2.12 4.34 23.24
CA ASN A 298 3.02 4.08 24.37
C ASN A 298 4.37 3.47 23.93
N GLY A 299 4.44 2.86 22.75
CA GLY A 299 5.71 2.37 22.21
C GLY A 299 6.70 3.50 21.91
N ARG A 300 7.93 3.10 21.62
CA ARG A 300 8.94 4.03 21.08
C ARG A 300 8.56 4.46 19.66
N ILE A 301 9.05 5.60 19.22
CA ILE A 301 8.91 6.13 17.86
C ILE A 301 10.32 6.37 17.32
N SER A 302 10.83 5.40 16.58
CA SER A 302 12.26 5.24 16.29
C SER A 302 13.13 5.13 17.57
N GLN A 303 14.45 5.23 17.41
CA GLN A 303 15.44 5.11 18.49
C GLN A 303 15.56 6.44 19.26
N GLY A 304 15.33 6.41 20.58
CA GLY A 304 15.51 7.58 21.45
C GLY A 304 14.39 8.62 21.39
N SER A 305 13.22 8.26 20.87
CA SER A 305 12.01 9.08 20.86
C SER A 305 10.80 8.22 21.22
N THR A 306 9.82 8.84 21.88
CA THR A 306 8.48 8.30 22.18
C THR A 306 7.45 9.36 21.79
N TYR A 307 6.15 9.04 21.83
CA TYR A 307 5.14 9.96 21.32
C TYR A 307 5.00 11.27 22.14
N TYR A 308 4.97 11.21 23.49
CA TYR A 308 5.09 12.43 24.33
C TYR A 308 5.65 12.24 25.75
N SER A 309 5.90 11.02 26.22
CA SER A 309 6.33 10.72 27.59
C SER A 309 7.49 9.74 27.60
N ALA A 310 8.54 10.02 28.38
CA ALA A 310 9.66 9.10 28.57
C ALA A 310 9.31 7.96 29.52
N ASP A 311 8.50 8.23 30.56
CA ASP A 311 8.03 7.23 31.52
C ASP A 311 6.92 6.31 30.93
N GLY A 312 6.36 6.72 29.80
CA GLY A 312 5.24 6.06 29.11
C GLY A 312 3.90 6.76 29.29
N ASN A 313 2.91 6.24 28.57
CA ASN A 313 1.56 6.75 28.43
C ASN A 313 0.53 5.70 28.89
N ALA A 314 -0.49 6.15 29.64
CA ALA A 314 -1.53 5.25 30.13
C ALA A 314 -2.42 4.76 28.96
N LEU A 315 -2.40 3.45 28.71
CA LEU A 315 -3.23 2.81 27.69
C LEU A 315 -4.71 2.91 28.06
N ALA A 316 -5.57 3.17 27.07
CA ALA A 316 -7.00 3.24 27.28
C ALA A 316 -7.80 2.71 26.09
N VAL A 317 -8.98 2.16 26.37
CA VAL A 317 -10.02 1.90 25.36
C VAL A 317 -11.17 2.88 25.52
N LYS A 318 -11.79 3.28 24.41
CA LYS A 318 -13.09 3.95 24.38
C LYS A 318 -14.00 3.26 23.39
N ALA A 319 -15.11 2.72 23.87
CA ALA A 319 -16.04 1.93 23.05
C ALA A 319 -17.51 2.21 23.40
N LYS A 320 -18.34 2.06 22.38
CA LYS A 320 -19.81 2.12 22.42
C LYS A 320 -20.36 0.99 21.54
N LEU A 321 -20.95 -0.02 22.16
CA LEU A 321 -21.78 -1.01 21.48
C LEU A 321 -23.23 -0.52 21.47
N LEU A 322 -23.75 -0.15 20.31
CA LEU A 322 -25.15 0.23 20.09
C LEU A 322 -25.93 -0.98 19.58
N ILE A 323 -26.98 -1.37 20.31
CA ILE A 323 -27.88 -2.46 19.97
C ILE A 323 -29.28 -1.88 19.77
N ARG A 324 -29.94 -2.24 18.66
CA ARG A 324 -31.32 -1.85 18.37
C ARG A 324 -32.18 -3.07 18.14
N TYR A 325 -33.41 -2.99 18.63
CA TYR A 325 -34.35 -4.09 18.72
C TYR A 325 -35.47 -3.97 17.68
N ALA A 326 -36.10 -5.10 17.37
CA ALA A 326 -37.22 -5.19 16.43
C ALA A 326 -38.50 -4.48 16.92
N ASP A 327 -38.61 -4.19 18.22
CA ASP A 327 -39.68 -3.38 18.82
C ASP A 327 -39.45 -1.85 18.68
N GLY A 328 -38.32 -1.45 18.07
CA GLY A 328 -37.93 -0.05 17.91
C GLY A 328 -37.11 0.53 19.07
N THR A 329 -36.91 -0.22 20.15
CA THR A 329 -36.09 0.22 21.29
C THR A 329 -34.59 0.01 21.06
N SER A 330 -33.76 0.56 21.93
CA SER A 330 -32.30 0.39 21.89
C SER A 330 -31.71 0.14 23.29
N GLN A 331 -30.46 -0.30 23.29
CA GLN A 331 -29.58 -0.46 24.45
C GLN A 331 -28.16 -0.09 24.01
N THR A 332 -27.39 0.51 24.91
CA THR A 332 -25.97 0.82 24.69
C THR A 332 -25.12 0.26 25.82
N VAL A 333 -23.97 -0.33 25.46
CA VAL A 333 -22.93 -0.74 26.40
C VAL A 333 -21.69 0.09 26.09
N VAL A 334 -21.22 0.86 27.08
CA VAL A 334 -20.16 1.86 26.90
C VAL A 334 -18.99 1.60 27.85
N THR A 335 -17.80 2.06 27.48
CA THR A 335 -16.64 2.15 28.38
C THR A 335 -16.88 3.21 29.45
N ALA A 336 -16.86 2.83 30.72
CA ALA A 336 -17.07 3.74 31.84
C ALA A 336 -16.27 3.28 33.08
N PRO A 337 -15.78 4.20 33.92
CA PRO A 337 -15.04 3.86 35.15
C PRO A 337 -15.93 3.24 36.25
N VAL A 338 -17.23 3.18 36.04
CA VAL A 338 -18.24 2.55 36.91
C VAL A 338 -19.18 1.69 36.07
N GLY A 339 -19.75 0.65 36.66
CA GLY A 339 -20.74 -0.22 36.01
C GLY A 339 -20.14 -1.44 35.30
N GLY A 340 -19.34 -2.26 36.01
CA GLY A 340 -19.07 -3.64 35.62
C GLY A 340 -17.92 -3.90 34.63
N TRP A 341 -17.07 -2.91 34.36
CA TRP A 341 -15.81 -3.15 33.65
C TRP A 341 -14.72 -3.66 34.59
N LYS A 342 -14.01 -4.70 34.16
CA LYS A 342 -12.91 -5.36 34.88
C LYS A 342 -11.66 -5.47 34.01
N ALA A 343 -10.48 -5.49 34.62
CA ALA A 343 -9.20 -5.51 33.92
C ALA A 343 -8.12 -6.37 34.63
N THR A 344 -7.29 -7.04 33.84
CA THR A 344 -6.08 -7.75 34.30
C THR A 344 -4.93 -7.59 33.30
N ASP A 345 -3.70 -7.67 33.78
CA ASP A 345 -2.46 -7.71 32.99
C ASP A 345 -1.71 -9.05 33.17
N THR A 346 -2.34 -10.01 33.85
CA THR A 346 -1.74 -11.29 34.27
C THR A 346 -1.71 -12.35 33.17
N GLY A 347 -2.43 -12.13 32.06
CA GLY A 347 -2.66 -13.09 30.97
C GLY A 347 -1.46 -13.36 30.05
N PRO A 348 -1.69 -13.88 28.83
CA PRO A 348 -0.64 -14.51 28.04
C PRO A 348 0.29 -13.51 27.32
N TYR A 349 -0.24 -12.39 26.84
CA TYR A 349 0.57 -11.29 26.29
C TYR A 349 1.45 -10.71 27.41
N ARG A 350 2.78 -10.92 27.34
CA ARG A 350 3.74 -10.50 28.38
C ARG A 350 4.54 -9.25 28.04
N ALA A 351 4.76 -8.98 26.75
CA ALA A 351 5.35 -7.77 26.24
C ALA A 351 4.97 -7.59 24.76
N ASP A 352 4.91 -6.35 24.29
CA ASP A 352 4.63 -5.97 22.92
C ASP A 352 5.26 -4.61 22.60
N ASP A 353 5.96 -4.51 21.47
CA ASP A 353 6.46 -3.28 20.88
C ASP A 353 6.53 -3.46 19.36
N ILE A 354 6.26 -2.40 18.59
CA ILE A 354 6.17 -2.48 17.13
C ILE A 354 7.51 -2.84 16.46
N TYR A 355 8.65 -2.57 17.12
CA TYR A 355 9.97 -2.86 16.58
C TYR A 355 10.60 -4.11 17.19
N ASP A 356 10.42 -4.32 18.49
CA ASP A 356 11.05 -5.44 19.19
C ASP A 356 10.30 -6.76 19.06
N GLY A 357 8.97 -6.70 18.86
CA GLY A 357 8.11 -7.87 18.70
C GLY A 357 7.21 -8.12 19.91
N GLN A 358 6.67 -9.34 19.99
CA GLN A 358 5.70 -9.75 21.01
C GLN A 358 6.25 -10.94 21.83
N THR A 359 5.96 -10.98 23.13
CA THR A 359 6.18 -12.15 23.99
C THR A 359 4.84 -12.67 24.48
N TYR A 360 4.57 -13.94 24.23
CA TYR A 360 3.33 -14.63 24.59
C TYR A 360 3.64 -15.89 25.43
N ASP A 361 3.00 -16.03 26.58
CA ASP A 361 3.12 -17.18 27.47
C ASP A 361 1.79 -17.95 27.52
N ALA A 362 1.70 -19.03 26.76
CA ALA A 362 0.47 -19.82 26.60
C ALA A 362 0.00 -20.46 27.92
N ARG A 363 0.90 -20.62 28.89
CA ARG A 363 0.58 -21.10 30.25
C ARG A 363 -0.24 -20.09 31.06
N LYS A 364 -0.35 -18.84 30.56
CA LYS A 364 -1.11 -17.74 31.15
C LYS A 364 -2.35 -17.37 30.33
N GLU A 365 -2.75 -18.20 29.35
CA GLU A 365 -4.07 -18.09 28.74
C GLU A 365 -5.17 -18.17 29.81
N LEU A 366 -6.27 -17.45 29.59
CA LEU A 366 -7.44 -17.42 30.48
C LEU A 366 -8.66 -17.96 29.72
N PRO A 367 -8.89 -19.29 29.66
CA PRO A 367 -9.95 -19.86 28.83
C PRO A 367 -11.33 -19.26 29.12
N GLY A 368 -12.01 -18.81 28.07
CA GLY A 368 -13.36 -18.23 28.17
C GLY A 368 -13.44 -16.74 28.54
N TRP A 369 -12.33 -16.04 28.80
CA TRP A 369 -12.39 -14.63 29.29
C TRP A 369 -13.14 -13.64 28.38
N THR A 370 -13.21 -13.92 27.07
CA THR A 370 -13.94 -13.11 26.07
C THR A 370 -15.42 -13.46 25.94
N ALA A 371 -15.88 -14.54 26.58
CA ALA A 371 -17.25 -15.06 26.51
C ALA A 371 -18.04 -14.78 27.80
N HIS A 372 -19.31 -15.16 27.81
CA HIS A 372 -20.21 -15.00 28.96
C HIS A 372 -19.87 -15.97 30.11
N GLY A 373 -20.23 -15.62 31.34
CA GLY A 373 -20.11 -16.48 32.52
C GLY A 373 -18.67 -16.74 33.02
N PHE A 374 -17.67 -16.00 32.54
CA PHE A 374 -16.31 -16.05 33.08
C PHE A 374 -16.20 -15.25 34.38
N ASP A 375 -15.54 -15.83 35.40
CA ASP A 375 -15.32 -15.20 36.70
C ASP A 375 -14.14 -14.22 36.66
N ASP A 376 -14.46 -12.92 36.68
CA ASP A 376 -13.51 -11.81 36.82
C ASP A 376 -13.57 -11.12 38.19
N SER A 377 -14.11 -11.79 39.22
CA SER A 377 -14.17 -11.24 40.59
C SER A 377 -12.78 -10.90 41.16
N ALA A 378 -11.74 -11.63 40.73
CA ALA A 378 -10.34 -11.40 41.07
C ALA A 378 -9.63 -10.35 40.18
N TRP A 379 -10.30 -9.76 39.20
CA TRP A 379 -9.72 -8.74 38.31
C TRP A 379 -9.83 -7.34 38.94
N SER A 380 -8.87 -6.47 38.59
CA SER A 380 -8.89 -5.06 39.01
C SER A 380 -10.09 -4.33 38.41
N ASP A 381 -10.51 -3.24 39.03
CA ASP A 381 -11.43 -2.32 38.38
C ASP A 381 -10.73 -1.56 37.24
N VAL A 382 -11.50 -0.74 36.54
CA VAL A 382 -10.99 0.25 35.57
C VAL A 382 -11.03 1.66 36.17
N GLU A 383 -10.28 2.58 35.57
CA GLU A 383 -10.35 4.02 35.89
C GLU A 383 -10.34 4.90 34.63
N ARG A 384 -10.77 6.16 34.77
CA ARG A 384 -10.77 7.12 33.65
C ARG A 384 -9.33 7.52 33.34
N VAL A 385 -8.90 7.34 32.10
CA VAL A 385 -7.65 7.94 31.60
C VAL A 385 -7.96 9.36 31.14
N ALA A 386 -7.33 10.36 31.78
CA ALA A 386 -7.57 11.80 31.59
C ALA A 386 -6.91 12.38 30.32
N PHE A 387 -7.02 11.67 29.19
CA PHE A 387 -6.47 12.10 27.90
C PHE A 387 -7.20 13.34 27.35
N ASP A 388 -8.52 13.37 27.50
CA ASP A 388 -9.39 14.48 27.12
C ASP A 388 -9.16 15.74 27.99
N ASP A 389 -8.59 15.60 29.20
CA ASP A 389 -8.15 16.74 30.02
C ASP A 389 -6.76 17.28 29.61
N ARG A 390 -5.95 16.48 28.87
CA ARG A 390 -4.60 16.87 28.39
C ARG A 390 -4.62 17.42 26.96
N PHE A 391 -5.47 16.86 26.09
CA PHE A 391 -5.58 17.23 24.69
C PHE A 391 -7.06 17.54 24.32
N PRO A 392 -7.64 18.62 24.88
CA PRO A 392 -9.07 18.92 24.73
C PRO A 392 -9.49 19.23 23.28
N ASP A 393 -8.55 19.67 22.44
CA ASP A 393 -8.78 19.95 21.02
C ASP A 393 -8.60 18.72 20.10
N SER A 394 -8.22 17.55 20.65
CA SER A 394 -7.98 16.33 19.88
C SER A 394 -9.27 15.76 19.29
N ARG A 395 -9.31 15.60 17.96
CA ARG A 395 -10.51 15.19 17.22
C ARG A 395 -10.63 13.67 17.15
N LEU A 396 -11.70 13.10 17.74
CA LEU A 396 -12.00 11.66 17.64
C LEU A 396 -12.92 11.39 16.43
N ILE A 397 -12.36 10.85 15.34
CA ILE A 397 -13.02 10.74 14.02
C ILE A 397 -13.12 9.30 13.52
N ALA A 398 -14.09 8.98 12.65
CA ALA A 398 -14.09 7.69 11.96
C ALA A 398 -12.90 7.55 11.00
N TYR A 399 -12.32 6.35 10.90
CA TYR A 399 -11.28 6.07 9.90
C TYR A 399 -11.86 6.07 8.47
N PRO A 400 -11.33 6.90 7.55
CA PRO A 400 -11.97 7.14 6.25
C PRO A 400 -11.63 6.09 5.19
N GLY A 401 -10.47 5.41 5.28
CA GLY A 401 -9.91 4.58 4.22
C GLY A 401 -10.06 3.07 4.43
N GLU A 402 -9.14 2.31 3.83
CA GLU A 402 -8.97 0.88 4.06
C GLU A 402 -7.91 0.62 5.13
N THR A 403 -8.34 0.00 6.22
CA THR A 403 -7.54 -0.34 7.40
C THR A 403 -6.46 -1.38 7.09
N ALA A 404 -5.34 -1.35 7.82
CA ALA A 404 -4.32 -2.38 7.67
C ALA A 404 -4.86 -3.72 8.21
N ARG A 405 -4.96 -4.73 7.34
CA ARG A 405 -5.59 -6.01 7.67
C ARG A 405 -4.92 -7.19 6.98
N PHE A 406 -5.16 -8.41 7.46
CA PHE A 406 -4.54 -9.62 6.90
C PHE A 406 -5.16 -10.02 5.56
N MET A 407 -4.31 -10.28 4.56
CA MET A 407 -4.69 -10.48 3.16
C MET A 407 -4.31 -11.89 2.70
N HIS A 408 -5.18 -12.88 2.94
CA HIS A 408 -4.86 -14.31 2.80
C HIS A 408 -4.36 -14.72 1.41
N ARG A 409 -4.84 -14.08 0.33
CA ARG A 409 -4.35 -14.30 -1.04
C ARG A 409 -2.88 -13.95 -1.26
N TRP A 410 -2.26 -13.21 -0.34
CA TRP A 410 -0.86 -12.81 -0.38
C TRP A 410 0.00 -13.51 0.67
N ASP A 411 -0.56 -14.29 1.60
CA ASP A 411 0.19 -15.06 2.59
C ASP A 411 1.32 -15.88 1.93
N ARG A 412 2.45 -16.02 2.63
CA ARG A 412 3.65 -16.72 2.14
C ARG A 412 3.85 -18.05 2.86
N ARG A 413 4.35 -19.04 2.13
CA ARG A 413 4.69 -20.38 2.62
C ARG A 413 6.18 -20.68 2.44
N PRO A 414 6.83 -21.45 3.33
CA PRO A 414 8.24 -21.77 3.20
C PRO A 414 8.57 -22.37 1.82
N GLN A 415 9.57 -21.80 1.15
CA GLN A 415 10.19 -22.32 -0.06
C GLN A 415 11.39 -23.21 0.27
N SER A 416 12.03 -22.98 1.41
CA SER A 416 13.02 -23.89 1.98
C SER A 416 13.07 -23.80 3.51
N ILE A 417 13.61 -24.86 4.12
CA ILE A 417 13.86 -25.00 5.57
C ILE A 417 15.28 -25.51 5.74
N THR A 418 16.17 -24.71 6.35
CA THR A 418 17.57 -25.09 6.61
C THR A 418 17.79 -25.31 8.10
N VAL A 419 18.23 -26.51 8.50
CA VAL A 419 18.56 -26.81 9.91
C VAL A 419 20.06 -26.71 10.13
N ALA A 420 20.47 -25.96 11.15
CA ALA A 420 21.85 -25.70 11.52
C ALA A 420 22.14 -26.22 12.94
N THR A 421 23.25 -26.94 13.10
CA THR A 421 23.66 -27.59 14.36
C THR A 421 24.91 -26.97 14.98
N GLY A 422 25.50 -25.96 14.34
CA GLY A 422 26.73 -25.30 14.79
C GLY A 422 27.31 -24.35 13.74
N VAL A 423 28.57 -23.94 13.94
CA VAL A 423 29.30 -23.01 13.05
C VAL A 423 30.73 -23.52 12.86
N THR A 424 31.27 -23.42 11.64
CA THR A 424 32.62 -23.89 11.28
C THR A 424 33.33 -22.94 10.30
N GLY A 425 34.67 -23.04 10.22
CA GLY A 425 35.48 -22.30 9.25
C GLY A 425 35.70 -20.82 9.56
N GLN A 426 35.62 -20.42 10.84
CA GLN A 426 35.80 -19.05 11.32
C GLN A 426 37.08 -18.41 10.75
N ASP A 427 38.23 -19.03 11.00
CA ASP A 427 39.56 -18.54 10.61
C ASP A 427 39.77 -18.39 9.08
N GLY A 428 38.92 -19.02 8.27
CA GLY A 428 38.99 -19.03 6.80
C GLY A 428 37.92 -18.19 6.11
N SER A 429 37.16 -17.37 6.84
CA SER A 429 36.05 -16.55 6.31
C SER A 429 36.42 -15.06 6.25
N ARG A 430 35.97 -14.32 5.22
CA ARG A 430 36.33 -12.89 5.06
C ARG A 430 35.89 -12.00 6.24
N ASN A 431 34.94 -12.45 7.05
CA ASN A 431 34.43 -11.77 8.24
C ASN A 431 34.84 -12.38 9.59
N GLY A 432 35.59 -13.49 9.59
CA GLY A 432 35.99 -14.22 10.81
C GLY A 432 34.88 -14.99 11.54
N ARG A 433 33.66 -15.08 10.98
CA ARG A 433 32.47 -15.69 11.63
C ARG A 433 32.14 -17.09 11.12
N GLY A 434 32.73 -17.50 10.01
CA GLY A 434 32.56 -18.84 9.44
C GLY A 434 31.20 -19.03 8.77
N ARG A 435 30.71 -20.26 8.77
CA ARG A 435 29.49 -20.71 8.08
C ARG A 435 28.71 -21.69 8.95
N ILE A 436 27.38 -21.69 8.84
CA ILE A 436 26.53 -22.66 9.55
C ILE A 436 26.83 -24.11 9.14
N VAL A 437 26.83 -25.02 10.11
CA VAL A 437 26.88 -26.47 9.87
C VAL A 437 25.47 -26.95 9.59
N VAL A 438 25.16 -27.19 8.32
CA VAL A 438 23.84 -27.63 7.86
C VAL A 438 23.65 -29.13 8.09
N ASP A 439 22.52 -29.52 8.67
CA ASP A 439 22.06 -30.91 8.73
C ASP A 439 21.32 -31.26 7.42
N PRO A 440 21.89 -32.15 6.56
CA PRO A 440 21.28 -32.49 5.28
C PRO A 440 20.10 -33.47 5.39
N ALA A 441 19.89 -34.11 6.55
CA ALA A 441 18.78 -35.05 6.78
C ALA A 441 17.50 -34.33 7.25
N ARG A 442 17.63 -33.15 7.88
CA ARG A 442 16.50 -32.31 8.32
C ARG A 442 16.27 -31.06 7.46
N THR A 443 17.18 -30.72 6.56
CA THR A 443 17.04 -29.60 5.62
C THR A 443 16.17 -29.96 4.41
N VAL A 444 15.26 -29.06 4.04
CA VAL A 444 14.29 -29.23 2.94
C VAL A 444 14.43 -28.08 1.95
N THR A 445 15.01 -28.35 0.79
CA THR A 445 15.24 -27.37 -0.30
C THR A 445 14.20 -27.41 -1.43
N ASP A 446 13.22 -28.32 -1.33
CA ASP A 446 12.12 -28.47 -2.28
C ASP A 446 10.89 -27.68 -1.78
N PRO A 447 10.45 -26.61 -2.48
CA PRO A 447 9.30 -25.79 -2.06
C PRO A 447 8.00 -26.57 -1.89
N ALA A 448 7.77 -27.62 -2.69
CA ALA A 448 6.56 -28.45 -2.61
C ALA A 448 6.55 -29.34 -1.35
N LYS A 449 7.70 -29.51 -0.69
CA LYS A 449 7.82 -30.16 0.62
C LYS A 449 7.90 -29.15 1.76
N ALA A 450 8.61 -28.04 1.56
CA ALA A 450 8.88 -27.03 2.58
C ALA A 450 7.61 -26.39 3.18
N ASP A 451 6.54 -26.22 2.39
CA ASP A 451 5.23 -25.71 2.86
C ASP A 451 4.64 -26.50 4.04
N SER A 452 4.88 -27.82 4.11
CA SER A 452 4.22 -28.72 5.06
C SER A 452 5.16 -29.65 5.84
N ALA A 453 6.47 -29.56 5.64
CA ALA A 453 7.45 -30.39 6.33
C ALA A 453 7.56 -30.00 7.82
N PRO A 454 7.29 -30.92 8.77
CA PRO A 454 7.55 -30.69 10.18
C PRO A 454 9.06 -30.76 10.45
N VAL A 455 9.56 -29.89 11.33
CA VAL A 455 10.98 -29.81 11.68
C VAL A 455 11.16 -29.79 13.20
N THR A 456 12.00 -30.70 13.69
CA THR A 456 12.35 -30.82 15.11
C THR A 456 13.74 -30.26 15.36
N ILE A 457 13.84 -29.34 16.32
CA ILE A 457 15.09 -28.76 16.81
C ILE A 457 15.22 -28.97 18.32
N GLY A 458 16.45 -29.22 18.77
CA GLY A 458 16.86 -29.23 20.18
C GLY A 458 17.42 -27.88 20.64
N ALA A 459 17.77 -27.80 21.93
CA ALA A 459 18.47 -26.65 22.48
C ALA A 459 19.86 -26.48 21.83
N GLY A 460 20.18 -25.25 21.41
CA GLY A 460 21.42 -24.93 20.70
C GLY A 460 21.38 -25.12 19.18
N GLU A 461 20.35 -25.78 18.64
CA GLU A 461 20.11 -25.86 17.20
C GLU A 461 19.33 -24.62 16.71
N THR A 462 19.39 -24.35 15.41
CA THR A 462 18.64 -23.28 14.74
C THR A 462 18.00 -23.80 13.46
N VAL A 463 16.79 -23.37 13.15
CA VAL A 463 16.18 -23.59 11.83
C VAL A 463 15.85 -22.26 11.16
N VAL A 464 16.16 -22.14 9.87
CA VAL A 464 15.89 -20.96 9.05
C VAL A 464 14.88 -21.32 7.96
N PHE A 465 13.73 -20.66 7.97
CA PHE A 465 12.72 -20.73 6.91
C PHE A 465 12.92 -19.58 5.92
N ASP A 466 12.92 -19.87 4.62
CA ASP A 466 12.83 -18.86 3.56
C ASP A 466 11.39 -18.81 3.03
N LEU A 467 10.73 -17.64 3.07
CA LEU A 467 9.39 -17.43 2.52
C LEU A 467 9.38 -17.04 1.02
N GLY A 468 10.55 -16.95 0.39
CA GLY A 468 10.74 -16.63 -1.04
C GLY A 468 10.49 -15.17 -1.41
N GLN A 469 10.01 -14.34 -0.47
CA GLN A 469 9.55 -12.98 -0.69
C GLN A 469 9.79 -12.15 0.57
N ASN A 470 10.40 -10.97 0.46
CA ASN A 470 10.42 -9.99 1.54
C ASN A 470 9.01 -9.37 1.66
N MET A 471 8.35 -9.62 2.79
CA MET A 471 6.95 -9.32 3.05
C MET A 471 6.79 -8.60 4.39
N VAL A 472 5.57 -8.13 4.70
CA VAL A 472 5.28 -7.41 5.94
C VAL A 472 4.02 -7.94 6.60
N GLY A 473 4.05 -8.04 7.92
CA GLY A 473 2.99 -8.56 8.76
C GLY A 473 3.58 -9.36 9.90
N VAL A 474 3.10 -10.60 10.11
CA VAL A 474 3.56 -11.48 11.19
C VAL A 474 3.73 -12.92 10.70
N ALA A 475 4.31 -13.80 11.52
CA ALA A 475 4.19 -15.23 11.29
C ALA A 475 2.98 -15.79 12.06
N CYS A 476 2.22 -16.68 11.42
CA CYS A 476 1.39 -17.66 12.11
C CYS A 476 2.13 -18.99 12.09
N TYR A 477 2.27 -19.65 13.24
CA TYR A 477 3.04 -20.88 13.37
C TYR A 477 2.37 -21.89 14.30
N SER A 478 2.56 -23.18 14.00
CA SER A 478 2.05 -24.31 14.77
C SER A 478 3.21 -25.17 15.28
N LEU A 479 3.20 -25.57 16.55
CA LEU A 479 4.31 -26.28 17.19
C LEU A 479 3.89 -27.22 18.32
N ARG A 480 4.81 -28.11 18.73
CA ARG A 480 4.69 -29.05 19.85
C ARG A 480 5.98 -29.04 20.66
N GLY A 481 5.88 -29.21 21.97
CA GLY A 481 7.01 -29.31 22.89
C GLY A 481 6.54 -29.45 24.34
N PRO A 482 7.45 -29.52 25.33
CA PRO A 482 7.07 -29.56 26.73
C PRO A 482 6.57 -28.19 27.23
N ALA A 483 5.71 -28.21 28.25
CA ALA A 483 5.19 -26.99 28.88
C ALA A 483 6.35 -26.17 29.48
N GLY A 484 6.40 -24.88 29.18
CA GLY A 484 7.48 -23.99 29.61
C GLY A 484 8.68 -23.92 28.67
N ALA A 485 8.77 -24.75 27.63
CA ALA A 485 9.71 -24.54 26.55
C ALA A 485 9.46 -23.16 25.91
N LYS A 486 10.54 -22.42 25.64
CA LYS A 486 10.48 -21.13 24.94
C LYS A 486 11.03 -21.28 23.53
N ALA A 487 10.23 -20.86 22.54
CA ALA A 487 10.64 -20.68 21.16
C ALA A 487 10.82 -19.17 20.87
N GLU A 488 11.89 -18.81 20.18
CA GLU A 488 12.09 -17.46 19.62
C GLU A 488 12.09 -17.52 18.09
N PHE A 489 11.17 -16.80 17.45
CA PHE A 489 11.10 -16.61 16.00
C PHE A 489 11.65 -15.21 15.69
N ARG A 490 12.83 -15.16 15.09
CA ARG A 490 13.59 -13.95 14.78
C ARG A 490 13.45 -13.62 13.29
N PHE A 491 13.11 -12.37 12.98
CA PHE A 491 12.76 -11.95 11.63
C PHE A 491 13.88 -11.14 10.95
N GLY A 492 14.00 -11.23 9.63
CA GLY A 492 14.95 -10.46 8.83
C GLY A 492 14.77 -10.60 7.32
N GLU A 493 15.38 -9.70 6.56
CA GLU A 493 15.14 -9.53 5.11
C GLU A 493 16.04 -10.41 4.23
N ILE A 494 17.21 -10.78 4.73
CA ILE A 494 18.29 -11.43 3.98
C ILE A 494 19.11 -12.34 4.92
N LEU A 495 19.92 -13.24 4.34
CA LEU A 495 20.85 -14.10 5.08
C LEU A 495 22.27 -13.57 4.97
N ASN A 496 23.08 -13.81 5.99
CA ASN A 496 24.52 -13.54 6.00
C ASN A 496 25.24 -14.34 4.90
N ASP A 497 26.19 -13.71 4.23
CA ASP A 497 27.29 -14.36 3.52
C ASP A 497 28.56 -14.32 4.40
N ASP A 498 29.75 -14.41 3.80
CA ASP A 498 31.02 -14.27 4.52
C ASP A 498 31.60 -12.84 4.47
N SER A 499 30.90 -11.87 3.87
CA SER A 499 31.41 -10.50 3.65
C SER A 499 31.59 -9.71 4.96
N THR A 500 32.44 -8.68 4.92
CA THR A 500 32.82 -7.88 6.11
C THR A 500 31.65 -7.11 6.73
N GLY A 501 30.60 -6.82 5.97
CA GLY A 501 29.37 -6.19 6.47
C GLY A 501 28.37 -7.17 7.12
N ALA A 502 28.60 -8.48 7.01
CA ALA A 502 27.73 -9.50 7.60
C ALA A 502 27.76 -9.48 9.14
N ASP A 503 26.64 -9.80 9.77
CA ASP A 503 26.50 -9.76 11.22
C ASP A 503 26.68 -11.13 11.91
N GLY A 504 26.63 -12.21 11.15
CA GLY A 504 26.77 -13.58 11.64
C GLY A 504 27.52 -14.51 10.65
N PRO A 505 27.56 -15.82 10.93
CA PRO A 505 28.13 -16.81 10.01
C PRO A 505 27.31 -16.91 8.72
N ALA A 506 27.99 -17.20 7.60
CA ALA A 506 27.34 -17.40 6.31
C ALA A 506 26.22 -18.45 6.38
N GLY A 507 25.06 -18.13 5.82
CA GLY A 507 23.82 -18.92 5.86
C GLY A 507 22.91 -18.66 7.07
N SER A 508 23.35 -17.90 8.07
CA SER A 508 22.49 -17.45 9.18
C SER A 508 21.67 -16.21 8.81
N LEU A 509 20.70 -15.83 9.64
CA LEU A 509 19.86 -14.63 9.44
C LEU A 509 20.66 -13.35 9.67
N TYR A 510 20.67 -12.42 8.69
CA TYR A 510 21.26 -11.09 8.85
C TYR A 510 20.26 -10.12 9.51
N ARG A 511 20.74 -9.33 10.47
CA ARG A 511 19.91 -8.46 11.33
C ARG A 511 20.48 -7.07 11.61
N ALA A 512 21.74 -6.77 11.31
CA ALA A 512 22.36 -5.49 11.70
C ALA A 512 21.69 -4.25 11.08
N ASN A 513 21.04 -4.37 9.92
CA ASN A 513 20.25 -3.27 9.33
C ASN A 513 18.94 -2.96 10.09
N LEU A 514 18.51 -3.82 11.01
CA LEU A 514 17.39 -3.58 11.93
C LEU A 514 17.75 -2.54 13.02
N ARG A 515 19.05 -2.24 13.17
CA ARG A 515 19.63 -1.31 14.16
C ARG A 515 19.21 -1.70 15.59
N SER A 516 18.33 -0.95 16.26
CA SER A 516 17.84 -1.31 17.61
C SER A 516 16.57 -2.15 17.63
N ALA A 517 15.94 -2.48 16.49
CA ALA A 517 14.73 -3.30 16.46
C ALA A 517 15.02 -4.78 16.71
N LYS A 518 14.56 -5.34 17.83
CA LYS A 518 14.78 -6.77 18.13
C LYS A 518 14.02 -7.71 17.18
N ALA A 519 12.90 -7.26 16.61
CA ALA A 519 12.04 -7.97 15.66
C ALA A 519 11.94 -9.49 15.94
N THR A 520 11.45 -9.87 17.11
CA THR A 520 11.40 -11.26 17.59
C THR A 520 10.06 -11.58 18.24
N SER A 521 9.38 -12.61 17.74
CA SER A 521 8.24 -13.21 18.44
C SER A 521 8.75 -14.27 19.42
N THR A 522 8.35 -14.20 20.69
CA THR A 522 8.68 -15.18 21.72
C THR A 522 7.42 -15.91 22.16
N TYR A 523 7.42 -17.24 22.06
CA TYR A 523 6.31 -18.08 22.49
C TYR A 523 6.77 -19.06 23.58
N VAL A 524 6.09 -19.08 24.73
CA VAL A 524 6.30 -20.07 25.79
C VAL A 524 5.14 -21.06 25.78
N LEU A 525 5.45 -22.34 25.54
CA LEU A 525 4.45 -23.38 25.28
C LEU A 525 3.68 -23.77 26.55
N LYS A 526 2.41 -24.14 26.41
CA LYS A 526 1.58 -24.74 27.47
C LYS A 526 1.66 -26.27 27.54
N GLY A 527 2.27 -26.91 26.53
CA GLY A 527 2.51 -28.35 26.48
C GLY A 527 1.34 -29.15 25.91
N ASP A 528 0.57 -28.61 24.96
CA ASP A 528 -0.54 -29.36 24.37
C ASP A 528 -0.04 -30.46 23.44
N ARG A 529 -0.30 -31.71 23.81
CA ARG A 529 -0.03 -32.92 23.02
C ARG A 529 -0.60 -32.85 21.59
N HIS A 530 -1.71 -32.13 21.39
CA HIS A 530 -2.37 -31.96 20.09
C HIS A 530 -1.71 -30.89 19.21
N GLY A 531 -0.83 -30.06 19.78
CA GLY A 531 -0.13 -28.97 19.12
C GLY A 531 -0.77 -27.61 19.40
N GLU A 532 0.08 -26.62 19.54
CA GLU A 532 -0.25 -25.22 19.82
C GLU A 532 -0.16 -24.43 18.52
N THR A 533 -0.88 -23.30 18.42
CA THR A 533 -0.82 -22.42 17.24
C THR A 533 -0.96 -20.98 17.70
N HIS A 534 -0.10 -20.12 17.17
CA HIS A 534 0.00 -18.72 17.57
C HIS A 534 0.19 -17.81 16.36
N GLN A 535 -0.23 -16.56 16.54
CA GLN A 535 -0.01 -15.45 15.62
C GLN A 535 0.06 -14.17 16.46
N ASP A 536 1.04 -13.31 16.20
CA ASP A 536 1.10 -12.01 16.87
C ASP A 536 0.00 -11.05 16.36
N SER A 537 -0.42 -10.11 17.22
CA SER A 537 -1.44 -9.09 16.90
C SER A 537 -1.04 -7.67 17.37
N LEU A 538 -0.15 -7.56 18.36
CA LEU A 538 0.29 -6.29 18.95
C LEU A 538 1.64 -5.78 18.38
N THR A 539 2.11 -6.35 17.27
CA THR A 539 3.36 -5.96 16.60
C THR A 539 3.34 -6.33 15.11
N PHE A 540 4.36 -5.91 14.35
CA PHE A 540 4.58 -6.32 12.96
C PHE A 540 6.07 -6.33 12.61
N TYR A 541 6.43 -7.04 11.53
CA TYR A 541 7.79 -7.21 11.06
C TYR A 541 7.85 -7.10 9.53
N GLY A 542 8.97 -6.60 8.99
CA GLY A 542 9.35 -6.74 7.59
C GLY A 542 10.43 -7.82 7.44
N PHE A 543 10.17 -8.86 6.64
CA PHE A 543 11.04 -10.04 6.56
C PHE A 543 10.79 -10.93 5.34
N ARG A 544 11.84 -11.62 4.90
CA ARG A 544 11.76 -12.80 4.03
C ARG A 544 12.06 -14.10 4.79
N TYR A 545 12.91 -14.03 5.81
CA TYR A 545 13.44 -15.19 6.51
C TYR A 545 13.00 -15.19 7.98
N VAL A 546 12.74 -16.39 8.50
CA VAL A 546 12.42 -16.61 9.92
C VAL A 546 13.43 -17.59 10.49
N SER A 547 14.25 -17.13 11.43
CA SER A 547 15.17 -17.99 12.19
C SER A 547 14.56 -18.37 13.52
N VAL A 548 14.52 -19.66 13.85
CA VAL A 548 13.88 -20.18 15.06
C VAL A 548 14.89 -20.93 15.92
N THR A 549 14.93 -20.59 17.21
CA THR A 549 15.72 -21.26 18.24
C THR A 549 14.84 -21.58 19.45
N ALA A 550 15.17 -22.64 20.20
CA ALA A 550 14.40 -23.06 21.36
C ALA A 550 15.27 -23.34 22.59
N THR A 551 14.69 -23.23 23.79
CA THR A 551 15.34 -23.64 25.06
C THR A 551 15.29 -25.15 25.31
N ASP A 552 14.44 -25.85 24.57
CA ASP A 552 14.05 -27.24 24.77
C ASP A 552 13.73 -27.88 23.41
N THR A 553 13.55 -29.21 23.38
CA THR A 553 13.18 -29.89 22.13
C THR A 553 11.76 -29.52 21.70
N ILE A 554 11.62 -28.86 20.56
CA ILE A 554 10.33 -28.53 19.94
C ILE A 554 10.24 -29.09 18.53
N THR A 555 9.01 -29.35 18.07
CA THR A 555 8.70 -29.64 16.67
C THR A 555 7.78 -28.58 16.12
N ILE A 556 8.26 -27.82 15.13
CA ILE A 556 7.44 -26.87 14.37
C ILE A 556 6.73 -27.69 13.29
N THR A 557 5.40 -27.62 13.26
CA THR A 557 4.54 -28.42 12.36
C THR A 557 3.85 -27.60 11.28
N GLY A 558 4.10 -26.30 11.23
CA GLY A 558 3.61 -25.40 10.18
C GLY A 558 4.04 -23.95 10.45
N LEU A 559 4.31 -23.21 9.37
CA LEU A 559 4.64 -21.78 9.42
C LEU A 559 4.03 -21.08 8.20
N THR A 560 3.50 -19.89 8.39
CA THR A 560 2.93 -19.05 7.31
C THR A 560 3.26 -17.59 7.60
N GLY A 561 3.86 -16.90 6.63
CA GLY A 561 3.96 -15.45 6.66
C GLY A 561 2.60 -14.84 6.35
N LYS A 562 1.99 -14.16 7.32
CA LYS A 562 0.67 -13.54 7.23
C LYS A 562 0.83 -12.10 6.76
N VAL A 563 0.43 -11.81 5.52
CA VAL A 563 0.66 -10.48 4.92
C VAL A 563 -0.40 -9.50 5.41
N ALA A 564 0.02 -8.33 5.88
CA ALA A 564 -0.87 -7.25 6.30
C ALA A 564 -0.56 -5.95 5.56
N THR A 565 -1.59 -5.23 5.11
CA THR A 565 -1.45 -3.95 4.40
C THR A 565 -2.77 -3.17 4.33
N SER A 566 -2.70 -1.86 4.11
CA SER A 566 -3.81 -1.01 3.66
C SER A 566 -3.93 -0.96 2.13
N ALA A 567 -2.90 -1.38 1.38
CA ALA A 567 -2.86 -1.38 -0.09
C ALA A 567 -3.66 -2.54 -0.71
N ILE A 568 -4.95 -2.68 -0.34
CA ILE A 568 -5.73 -3.90 -0.58
C ILE A 568 -6.44 -3.98 -1.94
N ARG A 569 -6.73 -2.86 -2.60
CA ARG A 569 -7.47 -2.82 -3.88
C ARG A 569 -6.52 -2.46 -5.02
N GLU A 570 -5.98 -3.48 -5.68
CA GLU A 570 -5.14 -3.28 -6.86
C GLU A 570 -5.97 -2.67 -8.01
N THR A 571 -5.42 -1.62 -8.64
CA THR A 571 -6.06 -0.84 -9.71
C THR A 571 -5.26 -0.89 -11.01
N GLY A 572 -3.97 -1.20 -10.97
CA GLY A 572 -3.12 -1.19 -12.15
C GLY A 572 -2.24 -2.42 -12.31
N THR A 573 -2.03 -2.83 -13.56
CA THR A 573 -0.97 -3.76 -13.93
C THR A 573 -0.25 -3.27 -15.18
N VAL A 574 1.08 -3.32 -15.16
CA VAL A 574 1.93 -3.25 -16.35
C VAL A 574 2.79 -4.50 -16.39
N THR A 575 2.89 -5.09 -17.59
CA THR A 575 3.64 -6.31 -17.90
C THR A 575 4.32 -6.17 -19.26
N THR A 576 5.50 -6.76 -19.42
CA THR A 576 6.30 -6.72 -20.65
C THR A 576 6.62 -8.13 -21.15
N ASP A 577 7.31 -8.28 -22.28
CA ASP A 577 7.95 -9.53 -22.69
C ASP A 577 9.31 -9.81 -22.02
N ASP A 578 9.86 -8.88 -21.23
CA ASP A 578 11.09 -9.06 -20.46
C ASP A 578 10.83 -9.59 -19.02
N PRO A 579 11.47 -10.69 -18.57
CA PRO A 579 11.24 -11.27 -17.26
C PRO A 579 11.85 -10.47 -16.09
N ASP A 580 12.98 -9.80 -16.28
CA ASP A 580 13.65 -8.99 -15.26
C ASP A 580 12.89 -7.69 -14.98
N ILE A 581 12.36 -7.04 -16.02
CA ILE A 581 11.46 -5.87 -15.89
C ILE A 581 10.14 -6.27 -15.22
N ASN A 582 9.60 -7.45 -15.53
CA ASN A 582 8.44 -8.00 -14.83
C ASN A 582 8.74 -8.31 -13.35
N GLN A 583 9.95 -8.78 -13.02
CA GLN A 583 10.40 -8.98 -11.64
C GLN A 583 10.58 -7.64 -10.90
N LEU A 584 11.14 -6.61 -11.54
CA LEU A 584 11.22 -5.24 -11.00
C LEU A 584 9.81 -4.70 -10.68
N ALA A 585 8.86 -4.82 -11.60
CA ALA A 585 7.46 -4.45 -11.36
C ALA A 585 6.82 -5.26 -10.21
N SER A 586 7.24 -6.51 -9.98
CA SER A 586 6.85 -7.30 -8.81
C SER A 586 7.43 -6.72 -7.52
N ASN A 587 8.74 -6.45 -7.49
CA ASN A 587 9.47 -5.88 -6.36
C ASN A 587 8.88 -4.53 -5.91
N ILE A 588 8.47 -3.69 -6.86
CA ILE A 588 7.86 -2.39 -6.60
C ILE A 588 6.50 -2.54 -5.91
N ARG A 589 5.63 -3.42 -6.43
CA ARG A 589 4.32 -3.71 -5.80
C ARG A 589 4.48 -4.32 -4.40
N TRP A 590 5.48 -5.18 -4.18
CA TRP A 590 5.77 -5.71 -2.84
C TRP A 590 6.32 -4.65 -1.87
N GLY A 591 7.20 -3.75 -2.33
CA GLY A 591 7.68 -2.62 -1.54
C GLY A 591 6.56 -1.68 -1.10
N GLN A 592 5.61 -1.41 -2.00
CA GLN A 592 4.40 -0.65 -1.69
C GLN A 592 3.51 -1.36 -0.67
N ARG A 593 3.12 -2.63 -0.92
CA ARG A 593 2.26 -3.39 0.01
C ARG A 593 2.87 -3.46 1.40
N GLY A 594 4.19 -3.63 1.49
CA GLY A 594 4.91 -3.70 2.75
C GLY A 594 4.86 -2.41 3.58
N ASN A 595 4.90 -1.26 2.92
CA ASN A 595 5.03 0.04 3.60
C ASN A 595 3.74 0.85 3.67
N TYR A 596 2.66 0.44 3.00
CA TYR A 596 1.35 1.08 3.16
C TYR A 596 0.61 0.38 4.31
N LEU A 597 0.99 0.70 5.54
CA LEU A 597 0.48 0.09 6.78
C LEU A 597 0.11 1.19 7.77
N TRP A 598 -1.17 1.60 7.76
CA TRP A 598 -1.74 2.81 8.39
C TRP A 598 -1.19 4.16 7.87
N VAL A 599 0.12 4.26 7.67
CA VAL A 599 0.84 5.39 7.05
C VAL A 599 1.83 4.85 5.98
N PRO A 600 2.26 5.65 4.99
CA PRO A 600 3.24 5.26 3.98
C PRO A 600 4.68 5.28 4.55
N THR A 601 5.09 4.22 5.25
CA THR A 601 6.39 4.16 5.94
C THR A 601 7.60 4.18 5.00
N ASP A 602 8.75 4.68 5.46
CA ASP A 602 10.03 4.56 4.73
C ASP A 602 10.39 3.08 4.50
N CYS A 603 10.41 2.31 5.58
CA CYS A 603 10.70 0.89 5.57
C CYS A 603 9.93 0.18 6.69
N PRO A 604 9.70 -1.14 6.64
CA PRO A 604 8.76 -1.82 7.53
C PRO A 604 9.43 -2.69 8.62
N GLN A 605 10.76 -2.73 8.69
CA GLN A 605 11.53 -3.70 9.49
C GLN A 605 12.34 -3.09 10.63
N ARG A 606 13.11 -2.01 10.39
CA ARG A 606 14.03 -1.43 11.38
C ARG A 606 13.31 -0.57 12.42
N ASP A 607 14.07 0.03 13.33
CA ASP A 607 13.64 1.02 14.33
C ASP A 607 13.32 2.40 13.72
N GLU A 608 12.48 2.43 12.69
CA GLU A 608 12.08 3.65 11.99
C GLU A 608 10.59 3.60 11.64
N ARG A 609 10.23 3.15 10.42
CA ARG A 609 8.83 2.91 10.02
C ARG A 609 7.97 4.17 10.18
N LEU A 610 8.51 5.29 9.75
CA LEU A 610 7.89 6.62 9.85
C LEU A 610 7.33 7.01 8.48
N GLY A 611 6.23 7.76 8.46
CA GLY A 611 5.70 8.32 7.22
C GLY A 611 6.58 9.46 6.70
N TRP A 612 7.72 9.11 6.10
CA TRP A 612 8.65 10.08 5.51
C TRP A 612 8.03 10.76 4.29
N THR A 613 8.06 12.09 4.29
CA THR A 613 7.29 12.90 3.34
C THR A 613 7.91 12.92 1.95
N GLY A 614 9.24 13.02 1.85
CA GLY A 614 10.01 12.95 0.60
C GLY A 614 9.81 11.65 -0.17
N ASP A 615 9.91 10.50 0.51
CA ASP A 615 9.59 9.19 -0.02
C ASP A 615 8.16 9.15 -0.58
N THR A 616 7.19 9.57 0.23
CA THR A 616 5.77 9.54 -0.12
C THR A 616 5.47 10.35 -1.37
N GLN A 617 6.00 11.58 -1.51
CA GLN A 617 5.77 12.38 -2.72
C GLN A 617 6.37 11.73 -3.98
N VAL A 618 7.59 11.19 -3.89
CA VAL A 618 8.34 10.61 -5.02
C VAL A 618 7.61 9.39 -5.56
N PHE A 619 7.00 8.59 -4.69
CA PHE A 619 6.32 7.35 -5.06
C PHE A 619 4.80 7.50 -5.30
N SER A 620 4.16 8.56 -4.77
CA SER A 620 2.70 8.74 -4.75
C SER A 620 1.98 8.39 -6.06
N ALA A 621 2.50 8.85 -7.20
CA ALA A 621 1.93 8.58 -8.53
C ALA A 621 1.99 7.09 -8.91
N THR A 622 3.12 6.41 -8.68
CA THR A 622 3.22 4.95 -8.83
C THR A 622 2.23 4.24 -7.90
N GLY A 623 2.14 4.70 -6.65
CA GLY A 623 1.26 4.13 -5.64
C GLY A 623 -0.21 4.14 -6.08
N LEU A 624 -0.66 5.24 -6.67
CA LEU A 624 -2.02 5.47 -7.18
C LEU A 624 -2.32 4.80 -8.54
N TYR A 625 -1.31 4.46 -9.33
CA TYR A 625 -1.50 3.56 -10.47
C TYR A 625 -1.69 2.11 -10.00
N ASN A 626 -0.87 1.65 -9.05
CA ASN A 626 -0.89 0.26 -8.59
C ASN A 626 -2.13 -0.11 -7.77
N VAL A 627 -2.53 0.73 -6.82
CA VAL A 627 -3.66 0.48 -5.91
C VAL A 627 -4.52 1.72 -5.69
N ASP A 628 -5.74 1.52 -5.19
CA ASP A 628 -6.62 2.60 -4.73
C ASP A 628 -6.12 3.25 -3.42
N ALA A 629 -5.07 4.06 -3.54
CA ALA A 629 -4.46 4.77 -2.43
C ALA A 629 -5.06 6.18 -2.20
N GLY A 630 -6.14 6.56 -2.89
CA GLY A 630 -6.66 7.94 -2.90
C GLY A 630 -7.06 8.44 -1.51
N VAL A 631 -7.83 7.64 -0.77
CA VAL A 631 -8.25 7.98 0.60
C VAL A 631 -7.10 7.79 1.61
N PHE A 632 -6.23 6.80 1.38
CA PHE A 632 -5.06 6.52 2.23
C PHE A 632 -4.08 7.70 2.24
N LEU A 633 -3.71 8.19 1.05
CA LEU A 633 -2.83 9.35 0.91
C LEU A 633 -3.51 10.66 1.33
N SER A 634 -4.82 10.79 1.16
CA SER A 634 -5.58 11.93 1.73
C SER A 634 -5.54 11.93 3.26
N HIS A 635 -5.70 10.77 3.93
CA HIS A 635 -5.61 10.67 5.39
C HIS A 635 -4.19 10.89 5.93
N PHE A 636 -3.17 10.45 5.18
CA PHE A 636 -1.78 10.79 5.48
C PHE A 636 -1.50 12.29 5.30
N GLN A 637 -2.00 12.92 4.24
CA GLN A 637 -1.90 14.36 4.02
C GLN A 637 -2.57 15.16 5.15
N ASP A 638 -3.75 14.74 5.61
CA ASP A 638 -4.43 15.28 6.79
C ASP A 638 -3.53 15.23 8.04
N THR A 639 -2.75 14.15 8.18
CA THR A 639 -1.78 13.96 9.26
C THR A 639 -0.54 14.85 9.08
N VAL A 640 -0.06 15.05 7.84
CA VAL A 640 1.02 15.99 7.50
C VAL A 640 0.64 17.45 7.79
N VAL A 641 -0.63 17.83 7.57
CA VAL A 641 -1.15 19.16 7.98
C VAL A 641 -1.18 19.31 9.50
N ASP A 642 -1.65 18.28 10.22
CA ASP A 642 -1.62 18.27 11.69
C ASP A 642 -0.16 18.40 12.20
N SER A 643 0.80 17.63 11.65
CA SER A 643 2.23 17.70 12.01
C SER A 643 2.85 19.08 11.74
N ALA A 644 2.49 19.73 10.63
CA ALA A 644 2.96 21.09 10.30
C ALA A 644 2.46 22.16 11.27
N LEU A 645 1.29 21.97 11.88
CA LEU A 645 0.71 22.88 12.88
C LEU A 645 1.31 22.69 14.29
N ILE A 646 1.75 21.46 14.61
CA ILE A 646 2.32 21.11 15.93
C ILE A 646 3.84 21.35 15.95
N TYR A 647 4.57 20.82 14.97
CA TYR A 647 6.04 20.73 14.97
C TYR A 647 6.73 21.62 13.92
N GLY A 648 6.00 22.11 12.92
CA GLY A 648 6.56 22.85 11.78
C GLY A 648 7.05 24.27 12.11
N MET A 649 8.14 24.72 11.48
CA MET A 649 8.57 26.12 11.57
C MET A 649 7.45 27.08 11.13
N GLY A 650 7.23 28.13 11.93
CA GLY A 650 6.14 29.08 11.73
C GLY A 650 4.73 28.49 11.76
N LYS A 651 4.57 27.23 12.21
CA LYS A 651 3.36 26.40 12.00
C LYS A 651 2.94 26.26 10.53
N ALA A 652 3.91 26.40 9.62
CA ALA A 652 3.72 26.57 8.19
C ALA A 652 4.58 25.61 7.35
N GLN A 653 5.81 25.33 7.79
CA GLN A 653 6.66 24.30 7.19
C GLN A 653 6.08 22.90 7.48
N PHE A 654 5.82 22.12 6.44
CA PHE A 654 5.52 20.69 6.59
C PHE A 654 6.77 19.91 7.05
N THR A 655 6.59 18.86 7.83
CA THR A 655 7.67 18.11 8.50
C THR A 655 8.34 17.07 7.59
N GLY A 656 9.56 16.64 7.96
CA GLY A 656 10.26 15.53 7.29
C GLY A 656 9.59 14.16 7.43
N VAL A 657 8.85 13.95 8.53
CA VAL A 657 8.01 12.77 8.77
C VAL A 657 6.63 13.18 9.29
N ALA A 658 5.65 12.30 9.13
CA ALA A 658 4.36 12.35 9.82
C ALA A 658 3.96 10.94 10.29
N PRO A 659 3.26 10.77 11.45
CA PRO A 659 2.76 11.83 12.32
C PRO A 659 3.87 12.56 13.10
N THR A 660 4.79 11.82 13.73
CA THR A 660 5.88 12.41 14.50
C THR A 660 7.11 11.50 14.57
N GLY A 661 8.23 12.05 15.02
CA GLY A 661 9.48 11.35 15.26
C GLY A 661 10.66 12.31 15.34
N ARG A 662 11.84 11.80 15.74
CA ARG A 662 13.08 12.59 15.87
C ARG A 662 13.55 13.29 14.58
N PHE A 663 13.01 12.88 13.43
CA PHE A 663 13.37 13.37 12.10
C PHE A 663 12.39 14.42 11.52
N ASN A 664 11.57 15.06 12.37
CA ASN A 664 10.67 16.15 11.93
C ASN A 664 11.40 17.36 11.31
N PHE A 665 12.69 17.55 11.65
CA PHE A 665 13.62 18.57 11.11
C PHE A 665 13.01 19.97 10.88
N PRO A 666 12.88 20.79 11.94
CA PRO A 666 12.50 22.20 11.78
C PRO A 666 13.64 22.99 11.13
N GLY A 667 13.47 23.33 9.85
CA GLY A 667 14.45 24.03 9.02
C GLY A 667 15.07 23.14 7.94
N GLY A 668 15.30 23.71 6.75
CA GLY A 668 15.89 22.99 5.62
C GLY A 668 15.03 21.83 5.09
N GLY A 669 13.70 22.02 5.03
CA GLY A 669 12.75 20.96 4.66
C GLY A 669 12.53 20.71 3.16
N SER A 670 13.12 21.49 2.24
CA SER A 670 12.80 21.35 0.81
C SER A 670 13.13 19.97 0.24
N GLY A 671 12.23 19.48 -0.61
CA GLY A 671 12.26 18.12 -1.14
C GLY A 671 11.47 17.11 -0.30
N TRP A 672 11.19 17.43 0.97
CA TRP A 672 10.37 16.61 1.89
C TRP A 672 9.09 17.34 2.27
N ALA A 673 9.21 18.57 2.80
CA ALA A 673 8.08 19.43 3.15
C ALA A 673 7.14 19.71 1.96
N ASP A 674 7.69 19.74 0.74
CA ASP A 674 6.94 19.96 -0.49
C ASP A 674 5.91 18.86 -0.81
N ALA A 675 5.99 17.70 -0.14
CA ALA A 675 4.96 16.67 -0.19
C ALA A 675 3.58 17.20 0.21
N GLY A 676 3.53 18.16 1.15
CA GLY A 676 2.30 18.82 1.56
C GLY A 676 1.59 19.62 0.45
N VAL A 677 2.24 19.81 -0.70
CA VAL A 677 1.68 20.39 -1.95
C VAL A 677 1.60 19.34 -3.07
N ILE A 678 2.62 18.47 -3.18
CA ILE A 678 2.75 17.48 -4.26
C ILE A 678 1.79 16.29 -4.09
N VAL A 679 1.50 15.87 -2.85
CA VAL A 679 0.54 14.78 -2.58
C VAL A 679 -0.91 15.21 -2.88
N PRO A 680 -1.41 16.38 -2.43
CA PRO A 680 -2.72 16.90 -2.86
C PRO A 680 -2.88 16.98 -4.38
N TRP A 681 -1.89 17.55 -5.07
CA TRP A 681 -1.84 17.59 -6.55
C TRP A 681 -2.00 16.19 -7.15
N THR A 682 -1.20 15.24 -6.69
CA THR A 682 -1.11 13.91 -7.30
C THR A 682 -2.34 13.05 -7.00
N VAL A 683 -2.89 13.13 -5.79
CA VAL A 683 -4.16 12.45 -5.44
C VAL A 683 -5.31 13.00 -6.29
N TRP A 684 -5.45 14.33 -6.40
CA TRP A 684 -6.47 14.95 -7.24
C TRP A 684 -6.34 14.56 -8.71
N GLN A 685 -5.12 14.63 -9.27
CA GLN A 685 -4.83 14.27 -10.65
C GLN A 685 -5.20 12.82 -10.99
N MET A 686 -4.98 11.88 -10.06
CA MET A 686 -5.27 10.45 -10.27
C MET A 686 -6.73 10.08 -9.98
N THR A 687 -7.38 10.72 -9.01
CA THR A 687 -8.75 10.38 -8.56
C THR A 687 -9.85 11.24 -9.18
N GLY A 688 -9.54 12.44 -9.66
CA GLY A 688 -10.51 13.45 -10.07
C GLY A 688 -11.18 14.20 -8.91
N ASP A 689 -10.88 13.85 -7.65
CA ASP A 689 -11.53 14.43 -6.48
C ASP A 689 -10.84 15.72 -6.03
N ALA A 690 -11.50 16.85 -6.25
CA ALA A 690 -10.95 18.17 -5.94
C ALA A 690 -10.93 18.51 -4.44
N THR A 691 -11.63 17.78 -3.54
CA THR A 691 -11.64 18.22 -2.14
C THR A 691 -10.27 18.10 -1.49
N VAL A 692 -9.44 17.14 -1.88
CA VAL A 692 -8.06 17.04 -1.35
C VAL A 692 -7.24 18.32 -1.60
N VAL A 693 -7.57 19.10 -2.65
CA VAL A 693 -6.98 20.42 -2.92
C VAL A 693 -7.70 21.52 -2.13
N GLU A 694 -9.04 21.52 -2.11
CA GLU A 694 -9.84 22.51 -1.38
C GLU A 694 -9.56 22.50 0.13
N ASP A 695 -9.55 21.31 0.73
CA ASP A 695 -9.39 21.06 2.17
C ASP A 695 -7.95 21.39 2.63
N ASN A 696 -6.95 21.20 1.76
CA ASN A 696 -5.54 21.50 2.04
C ASN A 696 -5.11 22.93 1.68
N TRP A 697 -5.93 23.70 0.94
CA TRP A 697 -5.59 25.04 0.47
C TRP A 697 -5.02 25.96 1.57
N PRO A 698 -5.61 26.04 2.78
CA PRO A 698 -5.11 26.91 3.85
C PRO A 698 -3.74 26.50 4.41
N ALA A 699 -3.32 25.24 4.24
CA ALA A 699 -1.99 24.76 4.60
C ALA A 699 -0.97 25.06 3.50
N MET A 700 -1.30 24.73 2.25
CA MET A 700 -0.41 24.94 1.10
C MET A 700 -0.10 26.43 0.86
N THR A 701 -1.10 27.31 0.96
CA THR A 701 -0.89 28.76 0.87
C THR A 701 -0.03 29.27 2.02
N ARG A 702 -0.30 28.83 3.26
CA ARG A 702 0.49 29.23 4.44
C ARG A 702 1.95 28.82 4.34
N TYR A 703 2.23 27.63 3.80
CA TYR A 703 3.57 27.12 3.53
C TYR A 703 4.33 28.02 2.54
N LEU A 704 3.79 28.26 1.33
CA LEU A 704 4.49 29.09 0.33
C LEU A 704 4.63 30.56 0.77
N THR A 705 3.62 31.14 1.42
CA THR A 705 3.72 32.49 1.98
C THR A 705 4.79 32.57 3.07
N TRP A 706 4.95 31.54 3.90
CA TRP A 706 6.02 31.49 4.90
C TRP A 706 7.40 31.40 4.26
N ILE A 707 7.60 30.59 3.21
CA ILE A 707 8.88 30.55 2.46
C ILE A 707 9.21 31.95 1.92
N GLN A 708 8.25 32.61 1.25
CA GLN A 708 8.43 33.95 0.71
C GLN A 708 8.77 34.98 1.81
N GLN A 709 8.23 34.83 3.02
CA GLN A 709 8.59 35.66 4.17
C GLN A 709 10.00 35.37 4.73
N GLN A 710 10.53 34.15 4.57
CA GLN A 710 11.90 33.83 4.99
C GLN A 710 12.94 34.30 3.95
N THR A 711 12.64 34.20 2.65
CA THR A 711 13.64 34.42 1.58
C THR A 711 13.50 35.75 0.84
N GLY A 712 12.34 36.42 0.91
CA GLY A 712 12.10 37.74 0.35
C GLY A 712 12.43 37.83 -1.15
N ASP A 713 12.97 38.99 -1.56
CA ASP A 713 13.33 39.25 -2.97
C ASP A 713 14.55 38.47 -3.48
N THR A 714 15.10 37.52 -2.70
CA THR A 714 16.07 36.55 -3.25
C THR A 714 15.40 35.45 -4.08
N TYR A 715 14.10 35.20 -3.84
CA TYR A 715 13.31 34.11 -4.42
C TYR A 715 13.94 32.70 -4.28
N ALA A 716 14.86 32.53 -3.33
CA ALA A 716 15.42 31.24 -2.96
C ALA A 716 14.38 30.36 -2.22
N GLY A 717 14.62 29.06 -2.18
CA GLY A 717 13.91 28.12 -1.32
C GLY A 717 14.44 28.12 0.12
N GLN A 718 13.69 27.50 1.04
CA GLN A 718 13.92 27.46 2.50
C GLN A 718 15.20 26.70 2.97
N GLY A 719 16.03 26.25 2.04
CA GLY A 719 17.10 25.28 2.27
C GLY A 719 16.63 23.83 2.23
N SER A 720 17.57 22.90 2.06
CA SER A 720 17.37 21.45 2.17
C SER A 720 18.49 20.85 3.02
N LEU A 721 18.16 19.97 3.98
CA LEU A 721 19.15 19.17 4.71
C LEU A 721 19.51 17.87 3.99
N THR A 722 18.59 17.34 3.19
CA THR A 722 18.68 16.00 2.58
C THR A 722 19.12 16.03 1.12
N GLY A 723 18.80 17.10 0.37
CA GLY A 723 19.16 17.23 -1.04
C GLY A 723 18.65 16.07 -1.91
N ASP A 724 19.39 15.71 -2.96
CA ASP A 724 19.10 14.51 -3.74
C ASP A 724 19.63 13.24 -3.06
N TRP A 725 18.94 12.84 -1.99
CA TRP A 725 19.33 11.81 -1.04
C TRP A 725 19.77 10.50 -1.69
N LEU A 726 20.93 9.98 -1.25
CA LEU A 726 21.55 8.74 -1.74
C LEU A 726 21.90 8.74 -3.24
N GLY A 727 21.91 9.92 -3.88
CA GLY A 727 22.40 10.09 -5.24
C GLY A 727 23.91 9.81 -5.34
N PRO A 728 24.36 8.94 -6.26
CA PRO A 728 25.78 8.68 -6.48
C PRO A 728 26.58 9.92 -6.90
N GLN A 729 25.98 10.81 -7.70
CA GLN A 729 26.54 12.11 -8.10
C GLN A 729 25.86 13.22 -7.31
N LYS A 730 26.64 14.03 -6.58
CA LYS A 730 26.06 14.99 -5.64
C LYS A 730 25.57 16.26 -6.35
N THR A 731 24.30 16.57 -6.12
CA THR A 731 23.65 17.85 -6.49
C THR A 731 23.55 18.74 -5.25
N SER A 732 23.65 20.05 -5.41
CA SER A 732 23.60 20.99 -4.27
C SER A 732 22.24 21.01 -3.59
N ALA A 733 22.24 20.91 -2.26
CA ALA A 733 21.02 20.91 -1.46
C ALA A 733 20.25 22.24 -1.58
N GLN A 734 20.94 23.38 -1.71
CA GLN A 734 20.27 24.66 -1.98
C GLN A 734 19.74 24.76 -3.41
N LEU A 735 20.43 24.19 -4.42
CA LEU A 735 19.92 24.12 -5.79
C LEU A 735 18.61 23.32 -5.82
N MET A 736 18.58 22.18 -5.13
CA MET A 736 17.36 21.38 -4.97
C MET A 736 16.25 22.16 -4.24
N SER A 737 16.58 22.97 -3.23
CA SER A 737 15.60 23.81 -2.54
C SER A 737 14.98 24.89 -3.44
N ASP A 738 15.82 25.59 -4.21
CA ASP A 738 15.36 26.63 -5.16
C ASP A 738 14.51 26.01 -6.29
N VAL A 739 14.86 24.80 -6.75
CA VAL A 739 14.05 23.98 -7.66
C VAL A 739 12.69 23.61 -7.07
N TYR A 740 12.66 23.09 -5.84
CA TYR A 740 11.42 22.59 -5.23
C TYR A 740 10.44 23.71 -4.87
N TYR A 741 10.93 24.87 -4.43
CA TYR A 741 10.10 26.06 -4.25
C TYR A 741 9.43 26.49 -5.56
N GLY A 742 10.18 26.44 -6.68
CA GLY A 742 9.62 26.64 -8.02
C GLY A 742 8.59 25.60 -8.41
N TYR A 743 8.84 24.31 -8.14
CA TYR A 743 7.90 23.23 -8.46
C TYR A 743 6.59 23.33 -7.67
N SER A 744 6.66 23.47 -6.34
CA SER A 744 5.49 23.65 -5.46
C SER A 744 4.68 24.89 -5.85
N THR A 745 5.35 25.98 -6.23
CA THR A 745 4.69 27.20 -6.74
C THR A 745 3.96 26.95 -8.07
N ARG A 746 4.56 26.19 -9.00
CA ARG A 746 3.91 25.83 -10.28
C ARG A 746 2.66 24.99 -10.06
N LEU A 747 2.72 24.00 -9.16
CA LEU A 747 1.58 23.15 -8.83
C LEU A 747 0.44 23.98 -8.21
N MET A 748 0.76 24.91 -7.29
CA MET A 748 -0.23 25.84 -6.74
C MET A 748 -0.89 26.73 -7.80
N ALA A 749 -0.14 27.20 -8.81
CA ALA A 749 -0.71 27.95 -9.93
C ALA A 749 -1.73 27.12 -10.73
N GLN A 750 -1.40 25.84 -11.02
CA GLN A 750 -2.27 24.93 -11.74
C GLN A 750 -3.52 24.53 -10.92
N MET A 751 -3.35 24.18 -9.65
CA MET A 751 -4.46 23.88 -8.74
C MET A 751 -5.41 25.06 -8.59
N ALA A 752 -4.88 26.27 -8.39
CA ALA A 752 -5.67 27.49 -8.26
C ALA A 752 -6.61 27.68 -9.46
N ARG A 753 -6.10 27.57 -10.69
CA ARG A 753 -6.94 27.67 -11.91
C ARG A 753 -8.04 26.61 -11.92
N ALA A 754 -7.69 25.37 -11.62
CA ALA A 754 -8.63 24.25 -11.74
C ALA A 754 -9.75 24.25 -10.68
N ILE A 755 -9.50 24.81 -9.48
CA ILE A 755 -10.54 25.05 -8.47
C ILE A 755 -11.12 26.48 -8.52
N GLY A 756 -10.97 27.20 -9.64
CA GLY A 756 -11.63 28.48 -9.90
C GLY A 756 -11.00 29.72 -9.23
N ARG A 757 -9.86 29.58 -8.56
CA ARG A 757 -9.10 30.64 -7.88
C ARG A 757 -8.16 31.39 -8.84
N THR A 758 -8.66 31.84 -9.99
CA THR A 758 -7.82 32.37 -11.10
C THR A 758 -6.81 33.43 -10.67
N ALA A 759 -7.21 34.40 -9.83
CA ALA A 759 -6.34 35.48 -9.36
C ALA A 759 -5.19 35.00 -8.44
N GLU A 760 -5.42 33.95 -7.64
CA GLU A 760 -4.36 33.28 -6.87
C GLU A 760 -3.42 32.52 -7.81
N GLY A 761 -3.96 31.87 -8.85
CA GLY A 761 -3.19 31.16 -9.87
C GLY A 761 -2.23 32.08 -10.64
N GLU A 762 -2.69 33.26 -11.05
CA GLU A 762 -1.83 34.28 -11.66
C GLU A 762 -0.76 34.80 -10.70
N ALA A 763 -1.05 34.90 -9.40
CA ALA A 763 -0.06 35.32 -8.40
C ALA A 763 1.04 34.27 -8.25
N TYR A 764 0.68 32.99 -8.25
CA TYR A 764 1.66 31.89 -8.25
C TYR A 764 2.44 31.78 -9.57
N ASP A 765 1.84 32.03 -10.74
CA ASP A 765 2.60 32.09 -12.00
C ASP A 765 3.60 33.26 -12.03
N ARG A 766 3.26 34.42 -11.45
CA ARG A 766 4.20 35.55 -11.27
C ARG A 766 5.35 35.17 -10.33
N LEU A 767 5.04 34.55 -9.19
CA LEU A 767 6.05 34.06 -8.24
C LEU A 767 6.98 33.01 -8.88
N PHE A 768 6.43 32.07 -9.65
CA PHE A 768 7.20 31.10 -10.44
C PHE A 768 8.15 31.80 -11.42
N GLY A 769 7.68 32.86 -12.09
CA GLY A 769 8.50 33.67 -12.99
C GLY A 769 9.71 34.30 -12.28
N HIS A 770 9.50 34.83 -11.08
CA HIS A 770 10.58 35.42 -10.27
C HIS A 770 11.58 34.35 -9.79
N ILE A 771 11.09 33.22 -9.25
CA ILE A 771 11.94 32.07 -8.84
C ILE A 771 12.78 31.56 -10.01
N ARG A 772 12.15 31.36 -11.19
CA ARG A 772 12.86 30.96 -12.42
C ARG A 772 13.97 31.94 -12.80
N GLN A 773 13.71 33.25 -12.73
CA GLN A 773 14.71 34.24 -13.11
C GLN A 773 15.86 34.32 -12.11
N ALA A 774 15.58 34.23 -10.81
CA ALA A 774 16.60 34.12 -9.76
C ALA A 774 17.45 32.86 -9.94
N PHE A 775 16.82 31.71 -10.18
CA PHE A 775 17.51 30.44 -10.46
C PHE A 775 18.43 30.54 -11.67
N ILE A 776 17.94 31.05 -12.81
CA ILE A 776 18.74 31.20 -14.04
C ILE A 776 19.95 32.11 -13.77
N THR A 777 19.73 33.26 -13.14
CA THR A 777 20.80 34.23 -12.81
C THR A 777 21.87 33.64 -11.89
N LYS A 778 21.47 32.79 -10.94
CA LYS A 778 22.34 32.14 -9.95
C LYS A 778 23.09 30.95 -10.54
N TYR A 779 22.38 29.99 -11.13
CA TYR A 779 22.93 28.67 -11.48
C TYR A 779 23.25 28.49 -12.96
N LEU A 780 22.58 29.16 -13.91
CA LEU A 780 22.79 28.91 -15.34
C LEU A 780 23.92 29.79 -15.89
N SER A 781 25.06 29.17 -16.21
CA SER A 781 26.19 29.84 -16.85
C SER A 781 26.18 29.63 -18.37
N THR A 782 26.54 30.67 -19.12
CA THR A 782 26.83 30.62 -20.57
C THR A 782 28.32 30.90 -20.87
N ALA A 783 29.16 30.96 -19.84
CA ALA A 783 30.59 31.24 -19.97
C ALA A 783 31.32 30.16 -20.79
N GLY A 784 32.32 30.57 -21.57
CA GLY A 784 33.06 29.65 -22.45
C GLY A 784 32.28 29.16 -23.68
N GLY A 785 31.06 29.66 -23.93
CA GLY A 785 30.25 29.30 -25.10
C GLY A 785 29.44 28.01 -24.96
N THR A 786 29.48 27.37 -23.78
CA THR A 786 28.61 26.24 -23.43
C THR A 786 27.64 26.63 -22.30
N VAL A 787 26.65 25.77 -22.04
CA VAL A 787 25.61 26.01 -21.02
C VAL A 787 25.84 25.07 -19.84
N THR A 788 26.08 25.62 -18.66
CA THR A 788 26.38 24.83 -17.45
C THR A 788 25.43 25.16 -16.32
N VAL A 789 24.81 24.13 -15.74
CA VAL A 789 24.05 24.21 -14.48
C VAL A 789 25.04 24.07 -13.33
N ARG A 790 25.35 25.21 -12.69
CA ARG A 790 26.43 25.35 -11.70
C ARG A 790 26.06 24.81 -10.32
N SER A 791 25.86 23.50 -10.20
CA SER A 791 25.60 22.84 -8.92
C SER A 791 26.78 22.90 -7.95
N SER A 792 28.01 23.18 -8.40
CA SER A 792 29.19 23.38 -7.55
C SER A 792 29.17 24.66 -6.70
N LEU A 793 28.17 25.55 -6.90
CA LEU A 793 28.01 26.79 -6.12
C LEU A 793 27.47 26.59 -4.69
N GLY A 794 27.26 25.36 -4.25
CA GLY A 794 26.81 25.06 -2.90
C GLY A 794 26.92 23.58 -2.57
N ASP A 795 26.84 23.27 -1.27
CA ASP A 795 27.21 21.97 -0.72
C ASP A 795 26.17 20.88 -0.96
N ALA A 796 26.59 19.63 -0.75
CA ALA A 796 25.75 18.44 -0.76
C ALA A 796 24.87 18.35 0.52
N SER A 797 24.19 17.22 0.71
CA SER A 797 23.46 16.90 1.94
C SER A 797 24.38 16.89 3.17
N PRO A 798 24.22 17.78 4.17
CA PRO A 798 25.03 17.75 5.40
C PRO A 798 24.74 16.56 6.34
N ILE A 799 23.73 15.71 6.06
CA ILE A 799 23.31 14.63 6.97
C ILE A 799 23.21 13.23 6.32
N GLU A 800 23.73 13.02 5.10
CA GLU A 800 23.65 11.71 4.42
C GLU A 800 24.55 10.64 5.09
N PRO A 801 24.00 9.54 5.65
CA PRO A 801 24.82 8.55 6.35
C PRO A 801 25.68 7.73 5.37
N GLY A 802 27.00 7.82 5.54
CA GLY A 802 27.96 7.08 4.72
C GLY A 802 28.25 7.71 3.36
N SER A 803 27.94 8.98 3.15
CA SER A 803 28.55 9.76 2.05
C SER A 803 30.04 9.97 2.31
N ASP A 804 30.83 9.99 1.23
CA ASP A 804 32.23 10.42 1.26
C ASP A 804 32.28 11.93 1.59
N PRO A 805 32.91 12.37 2.70
CA PRO A 805 32.90 13.77 3.13
C PRO A 805 33.75 14.67 2.23
N ASP A 806 34.66 14.12 1.42
CA ASP A 806 35.44 14.85 0.42
C ASP A 806 34.72 14.91 -0.95
N GLN A 807 33.58 14.22 -1.12
CA GLN A 807 32.81 14.23 -2.36
C GLN A 807 32.06 15.55 -2.54
N LYS A 808 32.51 16.34 -3.52
CA LYS A 808 31.95 17.64 -3.88
C LYS A 808 30.71 17.51 -4.78
N THR A 809 29.93 18.59 -4.83
CA THR A 809 28.81 18.74 -5.77
C THR A 809 29.30 18.97 -7.20
N GLU A 810 28.64 18.36 -8.17
CA GLU A 810 29.08 18.33 -9.57
C GLU A 810 28.17 19.17 -10.48
N ASP A 811 28.77 20.11 -11.22
CA ASP A 811 28.12 20.83 -12.32
C ASP A 811 27.58 19.85 -13.36
N ASN A 812 26.42 20.16 -13.96
CA ASN A 812 25.75 19.28 -14.93
C ASN A 812 25.51 17.84 -14.40
N SER A 813 25.32 17.69 -13.08
CA SER A 813 24.86 16.45 -12.44
C SER A 813 23.47 16.05 -12.95
N GLN A 814 23.17 14.74 -13.00
CA GLN A 814 21.96 14.21 -13.64
C GLN A 814 20.69 14.87 -13.09
N THR A 815 20.53 14.90 -11.77
CA THR A 815 19.36 15.50 -11.11
C THR A 815 19.24 17.01 -11.36
N ALA A 816 20.35 17.76 -11.34
CA ALA A 816 20.34 19.19 -11.64
C ALA A 816 19.84 19.47 -13.08
N LEU A 817 20.34 18.70 -14.06
CA LEU A 817 19.90 18.81 -15.46
C LEU A 817 18.42 18.44 -15.63
N LEU A 818 17.97 17.35 -15.00
CA LEU A 818 16.58 16.88 -15.07
C LEU A 818 15.59 17.91 -14.56
N TRP A 819 15.86 18.53 -13.42
CA TRP A 819 14.95 19.54 -12.85
C TRP A 819 14.98 20.88 -13.61
N VAL A 820 16.14 21.28 -14.15
CA VAL A 820 16.24 22.45 -15.03
C VAL A 820 15.45 22.26 -16.32
N LEU A 821 15.49 21.06 -16.90
CA LEU A 821 14.67 20.69 -18.06
C LEU A 821 13.17 20.69 -17.69
N LYS A 822 12.79 19.94 -16.65
CA LYS A 822 11.41 19.77 -16.18
C LYS A 822 10.68 21.09 -15.86
N LEU A 823 11.38 22.07 -15.27
CA LEU A 823 10.80 23.36 -14.89
C LEU A 823 10.99 24.46 -15.95
N GLY A 824 11.69 24.18 -17.06
CA GLY A 824 11.97 25.19 -18.08
C GLY A 824 12.89 26.31 -17.59
N PHE A 825 13.87 25.98 -16.73
CA PHE A 825 14.82 26.94 -16.13
C PHE A 825 15.99 27.27 -17.09
N TYR A 826 15.63 27.55 -18.34
CA TYR A 826 16.49 28.02 -19.43
C TYR A 826 15.70 29.02 -20.28
N GLU A 827 16.37 29.87 -21.05
CA GLU A 827 15.75 30.98 -21.80
C GLU A 827 15.47 30.63 -23.27
N THR A 828 16.27 29.74 -23.86
CA THR A 828 16.24 29.46 -25.30
C THR A 828 16.19 27.97 -25.63
N GLN A 829 15.61 27.64 -26.79
CA GLN A 829 15.63 26.28 -27.35
C GLN A 829 17.06 25.80 -27.71
N ALA A 830 18.03 26.71 -27.85
CA ALA A 830 19.43 26.36 -27.98
C ALA A 830 20.00 25.82 -26.65
N GLN A 831 19.81 26.57 -25.55
CA GLN A 831 20.19 26.11 -24.21
C GLN A 831 19.53 24.78 -23.85
N ARG A 832 18.22 24.60 -24.11
CA ARG A 832 17.51 23.32 -23.91
C ARG A 832 18.23 22.15 -24.59
N ARG A 833 18.53 22.26 -25.89
CA ARG A 833 19.22 21.20 -26.64
C ARG A 833 20.62 20.90 -26.09
N THR A 834 21.37 21.92 -25.66
CA THR A 834 22.66 21.72 -25.00
C THR A 834 22.53 20.97 -23.67
N LEU A 835 21.52 21.30 -22.85
CA LEU A 835 21.23 20.63 -21.58
C LEU A 835 20.82 19.16 -21.77
N VAL A 836 20.00 18.86 -22.79
CA VAL A 836 19.68 17.47 -23.19
C VAL A 836 20.94 16.72 -23.66
N GLY A 837 21.83 17.40 -24.40
CA GLY A 837 23.13 16.86 -24.79
C GLY A 837 24.02 16.50 -23.59
N HIS A 838 24.11 17.39 -22.59
CA HIS A 838 24.84 17.14 -21.35
C HIS A 838 24.24 16.00 -20.54
N LEU A 839 22.91 15.91 -20.44
CA LEU A 839 22.23 14.81 -19.74
C LEU A 839 22.49 13.48 -20.45
N ALA A 840 22.42 13.46 -21.78
CA ALA A 840 22.72 12.28 -22.58
C ALA A 840 24.18 11.83 -22.47
N ALA A 841 25.13 12.76 -22.43
CA ALA A 841 26.55 12.46 -22.24
C ALA A 841 26.87 11.94 -20.83
N ASN A 842 26.27 12.55 -19.79
CA ASN A 842 26.40 12.09 -18.39
C ASN A 842 25.79 10.69 -18.20
N ILE A 843 24.63 10.40 -18.78
CA ILE A 843 24.03 9.05 -18.78
C ILE A 843 24.92 8.08 -19.55
N GLY A 844 25.33 8.43 -20.77
CA GLY A 844 26.19 7.63 -21.63
C GLY A 844 27.47 7.22 -20.93
N ASN A 845 28.20 8.19 -20.36
CA ASN A 845 29.40 7.97 -19.55
C ASN A 845 30.49 7.15 -20.27
N ASP A 846 30.65 7.42 -21.58
CA ASP A 846 31.66 6.83 -22.45
C ASP A 846 33.08 7.34 -22.11
N ASP A 847 34.10 6.76 -22.75
CA ASP A 847 35.50 7.14 -22.53
C ASP A 847 35.78 8.62 -22.85
N ALA A 848 35.03 9.23 -23.79
CA ALA A 848 35.19 10.65 -24.12
C ALA A 848 34.60 11.56 -23.03
N TYR A 849 33.43 11.21 -22.48
CA TYR A 849 32.85 11.88 -21.32
C TYR A 849 33.76 11.76 -20.11
N LYS A 850 34.31 10.55 -19.84
CA LYS A 850 35.24 10.29 -18.74
C LYS A 850 36.55 11.07 -18.88
N ALA A 851 37.13 11.11 -20.08
CA ALA A 851 38.33 11.91 -20.35
C ALA A 851 38.09 13.43 -20.24
N ALA A 852 36.88 13.90 -20.54
CA ALA A 852 36.49 15.30 -20.37
C ALA A 852 36.15 15.68 -18.92
N HIS A 853 35.73 14.71 -18.08
CA HIS A 853 35.33 14.93 -16.69
C HIS A 853 36.09 14.04 -15.69
N PRO A 854 37.44 14.05 -15.67
CA PRO A 854 38.24 13.11 -14.88
C PRO A 854 38.08 13.26 -13.36
N GLY A 855 37.51 14.37 -12.88
CA GLY A 855 37.16 14.59 -11.48
C GLY A 855 35.72 14.23 -11.09
N SER A 856 34.89 13.76 -12.03
CA SER A 856 33.51 13.34 -11.75
C SER A 856 33.47 11.95 -11.13
N ILE A 857 32.54 11.68 -10.21
CA ILE A 857 32.30 10.32 -9.70
C ILE A 857 31.91 9.33 -10.80
N ARG A 858 31.35 9.82 -11.93
CA ARG A 858 30.90 9.02 -13.08
C ARG A 858 32.02 8.15 -13.67
N VAL A 859 33.29 8.57 -13.55
CA VAL A 859 34.45 7.78 -14.05
C VAL A 859 34.57 6.40 -13.40
N ARG A 860 34.02 6.21 -12.19
CA ARG A 860 34.02 4.94 -11.46
C ARG A 860 32.94 3.95 -11.92
N TYR A 861 31.98 4.39 -12.75
CA TYR A 861 30.80 3.61 -13.12
C TYR A 861 30.79 3.21 -14.60
N ALA A 862 30.00 2.17 -14.91
CA ALA A 862 29.77 1.72 -16.27
C ALA A 862 29.00 2.76 -17.12
N GLU A 863 28.99 2.57 -18.43
CA GLU A 863 28.15 3.34 -19.34
C GLU A 863 26.65 3.13 -19.06
N ASN A 864 25.81 4.09 -19.43
CA ASN A 864 24.35 3.99 -19.32
C ASN A 864 23.87 3.60 -17.90
N THR A 865 24.54 4.09 -16.87
CA THR A 865 24.19 3.89 -15.45
C THR A 865 23.51 5.13 -14.84
N LEU A 866 22.74 4.92 -13.78
CA LEU A 866 22.12 5.99 -13.00
C LEU A 866 23.17 6.85 -12.27
N SER A 867 22.80 8.06 -11.86
CA SER A 867 23.50 8.81 -10.81
C SER A 867 22.58 9.77 -10.03
N VAL A 868 21.30 9.45 -10.03
CA VAL A 868 20.24 10.15 -9.30
C VAL A 868 19.98 9.56 -7.91
N GLY A 869 19.58 10.41 -6.98
CA GLY A 869 19.00 10.05 -5.69
C GLY A 869 17.47 10.06 -5.72
N PHE A 870 16.85 10.22 -4.55
CA PHE A 870 15.40 10.15 -4.38
C PHE A 870 14.65 11.24 -5.14
N LEU A 871 15.22 12.44 -5.25
CA LEU A 871 14.57 13.58 -5.91
C LEU A 871 14.80 13.58 -7.43
N GLY A 872 15.78 12.83 -7.93
CA GLY A 872 16.01 12.65 -9.36
C GLY A 872 15.30 11.43 -9.99
N VAL A 873 15.04 10.35 -9.22
CA VAL A 873 14.62 9.06 -9.78
C VAL A 873 13.28 9.08 -10.51
N ASN A 874 12.26 9.77 -9.98
CA ASN A 874 10.93 9.81 -10.58
C ASN A 874 10.88 10.73 -11.81
N VAL A 875 11.68 11.79 -11.84
CA VAL A 875 11.73 12.73 -12.97
C VAL A 875 12.58 12.24 -14.14
N LEU A 876 13.52 11.32 -13.91
CA LEU A 876 14.51 10.83 -14.88
C LEU A 876 13.89 10.31 -16.19
N ALA A 877 13.16 9.19 -16.15
CA ALA A 877 12.62 8.56 -17.36
C ALA A 877 11.51 9.39 -18.05
N PRO A 878 10.60 10.07 -17.32
CA PRO A 878 9.65 11.02 -17.91
C PRO A 878 10.33 12.16 -18.68
N VAL A 879 11.27 12.90 -18.06
CA VAL A 879 11.97 14.03 -18.72
C VAL A 879 12.77 13.54 -19.92
N LEU A 880 13.44 12.40 -19.84
CA LEU A 880 14.10 11.80 -21.00
C LEU A 880 13.12 11.52 -22.14
N SER A 881 11.89 11.12 -21.86
CA SER A 881 10.88 10.80 -22.88
C SER A 881 10.27 12.07 -23.49
N ASP A 882 9.96 13.07 -22.67
CA ASP A 882 9.49 14.40 -23.09
C ASP A 882 10.53 15.15 -23.96
N GLU A 883 11.83 14.92 -23.70
CA GLU A 883 12.95 15.42 -24.49
C GLU A 883 13.31 14.51 -25.70
N GLY A 884 12.49 13.51 -26.02
CA GLY A 884 12.65 12.65 -27.19
C GLY A 884 13.78 11.59 -27.08
N ARG A 885 14.28 11.36 -25.87
CA ARG A 885 15.37 10.42 -25.52
C ARG A 885 14.86 9.19 -24.76
N ALA A 886 13.73 8.64 -25.19
CA ALA A 886 13.21 7.36 -24.67
C ALA A 886 14.23 6.21 -24.82
N ASP A 887 15.16 6.29 -25.79
CA ASP A 887 16.28 5.34 -25.93
C ASP A 887 17.16 5.27 -24.67
N LEU A 888 17.37 6.40 -23.99
CA LEU A 888 18.13 6.43 -22.74
C LEU A 888 17.29 5.90 -21.57
N ALA A 889 15.98 6.14 -21.56
CA ALA A 889 15.10 5.60 -20.53
C ALA A 889 15.08 4.06 -20.57
N TYR A 890 14.95 3.45 -21.76
CA TYR A 890 15.04 1.98 -21.91
C TYR A 890 16.44 1.43 -21.61
N LYS A 891 17.54 2.11 -22.02
CA LYS A 891 18.90 1.68 -21.65
C LYS A 891 19.14 1.70 -20.14
N LEU A 892 18.71 2.75 -19.45
CA LEU A 892 18.80 2.85 -17.98
C LEU A 892 17.94 1.81 -17.26
N LEU A 893 16.80 1.42 -17.85
CA LEU A 893 15.92 0.38 -17.32
C LEU A 893 16.48 -1.03 -17.51
N HIS A 894 17.14 -1.31 -18.65
CA HIS A 894 17.76 -2.61 -18.93
C HIS A 894 19.19 -2.75 -18.38
N GLN A 895 19.83 -1.68 -17.89
CA GLN A 895 21.14 -1.74 -17.25
C GLN A 895 21.06 -2.57 -15.96
N ASP A 896 22.02 -3.47 -15.74
CA ASP A 896 22.16 -4.29 -14.53
C ASP A 896 23.49 -4.11 -13.78
N ALA A 897 24.44 -3.33 -14.30
CA ALA A 897 25.59 -2.83 -13.57
C ALA A 897 25.19 -1.81 -12.47
N LEU A 898 25.96 -1.72 -11.40
CA LEU A 898 25.77 -0.70 -10.36
C LEU A 898 26.12 0.71 -10.90
N PRO A 899 25.31 1.76 -10.64
CA PRO A 899 23.95 1.76 -10.09
C PRO A 899 22.86 1.61 -11.19
N SER A 900 21.91 0.73 -10.94
CA SER A 900 20.72 0.49 -11.77
C SER A 900 19.62 -0.21 -10.96
N TRP A 901 18.41 -0.29 -11.51
CA TRP A 901 17.34 -1.08 -10.90
C TRP A 901 17.63 -2.59 -10.98
N LEU A 902 18.11 -3.09 -12.12
CA LEU A 902 18.29 -4.53 -12.31
C LEU A 902 19.50 -5.09 -11.56
N PHE A 903 20.48 -4.28 -11.16
CA PHE A 903 21.53 -4.70 -10.22
C PHE A 903 20.93 -5.36 -8.97
N SER A 904 19.87 -4.79 -8.40
CA SER A 904 19.16 -5.39 -7.26
C SER A 904 18.46 -6.70 -7.63
N VAL A 905 17.81 -6.76 -8.80
CA VAL A 905 17.10 -7.94 -9.31
C VAL A 905 18.05 -9.11 -9.54
N LYS A 906 19.18 -8.89 -10.24
CA LYS A 906 20.24 -9.90 -10.46
C LYS A 906 20.88 -10.38 -9.14
N ASN A 907 20.92 -9.52 -8.12
CA ASN A 907 21.37 -9.89 -6.78
C ASN A 907 20.28 -10.58 -5.91
N GLY A 908 19.06 -10.75 -6.42
CA GLY A 908 17.99 -11.55 -5.77
C GLY A 908 16.96 -10.75 -4.97
N ALA A 909 16.86 -9.43 -5.23
CA ALA A 909 15.84 -8.57 -4.63
C ALA A 909 14.42 -9.08 -4.94
N THR A 910 13.55 -9.05 -3.92
CA THR A 910 12.09 -9.33 -4.05
C THR A 910 11.23 -8.11 -3.69
N THR A 911 11.90 -7.00 -3.37
CA THR A 911 11.40 -5.68 -2.96
C THR A 911 12.42 -4.65 -3.46
N VAL A 912 12.04 -3.38 -3.61
CA VAL A 912 13.01 -2.31 -3.90
C VAL A 912 13.82 -2.01 -2.63
N TRP A 913 15.09 -1.65 -2.81
CA TRP A 913 16.06 -1.37 -1.75
C TRP A 913 16.26 0.13 -1.52
N GLU A 914 16.76 0.50 -0.34
CA GLU A 914 17.03 1.89 0.04
C GLU A 914 18.25 2.49 -0.65
N ARG A 915 19.27 1.68 -0.97
CA ARG A 915 20.44 2.11 -1.74
C ARG A 915 20.57 1.29 -3.01
N TRP A 916 21.09 1.92 -4.06
CA TRP A 916 21.54 1.23 -5.27
C TRP A 916 22.54 0.10 -4.96
N ASN A 917 23.38 0.27 -3.93
CA ASN A 917 24.38 -0.69 -3.46
C ASN A 917 24.03 -1.37 -2.12
N SER A 918 22.75 -1.59 -1.82
CA SER A 918 22.33 -2.20 -0.54
C SER A 918 22.94 -3.59 -0.29
N TYR A 919 23.06 -4.43 -1.32
CA TYR A 919 23.79 -5.70 -1.27
C TYR A 919 24.31 -6.10 -2.67
N SER A 920 25.44 -6.79 -2.74
CA SER A 920 25.85 -7.56 -3.92
C SER A 920 26.46 -8.90 -3.52
N LYS A 921 26.39 -9.90 -4.40
CA LYS A 921 27.03 -11.21 -4.20
C LYS A 921 28.56 -11.18 -4.24
N GLU A 922 29.14 -10.06 -4.66
CA GLU A 922 30.58 -9.85 -4.87
C GLU A 922 31.18 -9.09 -3.67
N ASP A 923 30.62 -7.91 -3.40
CA ASP A 923 31.04 -6.96 -2.36
C ASP A 923 30.43 -7.28 -0.99
N GLY A 924 29.24 -7.89 -0.95
CA GLY A 924 28.45 -8.10 0.25
C GLY A 924 27.52 -6.93 0.61
N PHE A 925 27.39 -6.63 1.90
CA PHE A 925 26.45 -5.63 2.43
C PHE A 925 26.94 -4.18 2.31
N GLY A 926 26.07 -3.30 1.79
CA GLY A 926 26.26 -1.85 1.82
C GLY A 926 26.16 -1.22 3.23
N PRO A 927 26.42 0.11 3.38
CA PRO A 927 26.62 0.80 4.66
C PRO A 927 25.54 0.56 5.74
N VAL A 928 25.82 -0.39 6.64
CA VAL A 928 24.87 -1.03 7.58
C VAL A 928 24.03 -0.05 8.42
N GLY A 929 24.56 1.11 8.80
CA GLY A 929 23.87 2.10 9.64
C GLY A 929 22.57 2.68 9.03
N MET A 930 22.40 2.57 7.71
CA MET A 930 21.14 2.89 7.02
C MET A 930 21.11 2.09 5.70
N ASN A 931 20.58 0.87 5.75
CA ASN A 931 20.56 -0.06 4.62
C ASN A 931 19.33 -1.01 4.63
N SER A 932 18.16 -0.51 4.27
CA SER A 932 16.90 -1.27 4.15
C SER A 932 16.80 -2.04 2.81
N PHE A 933 16.32 -3.29 2.86
CA PHE A 933 15.98 -4.07 1.66
C PHE A 933 14.50 -3.97 1.26
N ASN A 934 13.73 -3.07 1.87
CA ASN A 934 12.32 -2.84 1.58
C ASN A 934 11.96 -1.36 1.71
N HIS A 935 12.09 -0.64 0.61
CA HIS A 935 11.99 0.82 0.53
C HIS A 935 11.44 1.19 -0.85
N TYR A 936 10.36 1.96 -0.95
CA TYR A 936 9.66 2.11 -2.24
C TYR A 936 10.17 3.25 -3.14
N ALA A 937 10.98 4.19 -2.65
CA ALA A 937 11.32 5.44 -3.34
C ALA A 937 11.83 5.24 -4.79
N TYR A 938 12.86 4.41 -4.99
CA TYR A 938 13.38 4.10 -6.33
C TYR A 938 12.42 3.30 -7.23
N GLY A 939 11.33 2.77 -6.68
CA GLY A 939 10.24 2.14 -7.42
C GLY A 939 9.36 3.12 -8.20
N ALA A 940 9.56 4.43 -8.05
CA ALA A 940 8.83 5.45 -8.79
C ALA A 940 8.96 5.34 -10.32
N ILE A 941 9.99 4.65 -10.84
CA ILE A 941 10.14 4.30 -12.27
C ILE A 941 8.90 3.61 -12.85
N MET A 942 8.08 2.95 -12.03
CA MET A 942 6.85 2.32 -12.49
C MET A 942 5.78 3.32 -12.92
N GLU A 943 5.80 4.59 -12.48
CA GLU A 943 4.92 5.64 -13.05
C GLU A 943 5.23 5.87 -14.53
N TRP A 944 6.51 5.77 -14.92
CA TRP A 944 6.93 5.83 -16.32
C TRP A 944 6.52 4.57 -17.08
N MET A 945 6.58 3.39 -16.43
CA MET A 945 6.08 2.15 -17.03
C MET A 945 4.58 2.23 -17.38
N TYR A 946 3.75 2.87 -16.55
CA TYR A 946 2.35 3.15 -16.86
C TYR A 946 2.18 4.28 -17.88
N ALA A 947 2.72 5.47 -17.59
CA ALA A 947 2.39 6.69 -18.32
C ALA A 947 3.10 6.84 -19.68
N TYR A 948 4.28 6.22 -19.86
CA TYR A 948 5.09 6.38 -21.08
C TYR A 948 5.28 5.06 -21.81
N MET A 949 5.81 4.01 -21.17
CA MET A 949 6.01 2.69 -21.80
C MET A 949 4.66 2.11 -22.25
N ALA A 950 3.73 1.85 -21.32
CA ALA A 950 2.36 1.50 -21.66
C ALA A 950 1.58 2.72 -22.20
N GLY A 951 1.99 3.95 -21.90
CA GLY A 951 1.43 5.15 -22.51
C GLY A 951 0.07 5.61 -21.96
N ILE A 952 -0.36 5.11 -20.80
CA ILE A 952 -1.59 5.52 -20.10
C ILE A 952 -1.29 6.76 -19.24
N ALA A 953 -1.24 7.93 -19.85
CA ALA A 953 -0.88 9.17 -19.16
C ALA A 953 -2.11 10.02 -18.82
N ARG A 954 -2.15 10.56 -17.59
CA ARG A 954 -3.11 11.58 -17.17
C ARG A 954 -3.01 12.85 -18.04
N ASP A 955 -4.14 13.53 -18.25
CA ASP A 955 -4.16 14.90 -18.75
C ASP A 955 -4.16 15.87 -17.55
N PRO A 956 -3.15 16.74 -17.38
CA PRO A 956 -3.11 17.73 -16.30
C PRO A 956 -4.35 18.63 -16.22
N GLU A 957 -4.97 18.93 -17.37
CA GLU A 957 -6.14 19.79 -17.47
C GLU A 957 -7.46 18.97 -17.41
N SER A 958 -7.39 17.64 -17.28
CA SER A 958 -8.56 16.76 -17.10
C SER A 958 -8.32 15.64 -16.06
N PRO A 959 -8.31 16.00 -14.75
CA PRO A 959 -8.07 15.09 -13.63
C PRO A 959 -8.95 13.83 -13.61
N GLY A 960 -8.43 12.76 -13.00
CA GLY A 960 -9.18 11.50 -12.81
C GLY A 960 -9.40 10.72 -14.09
N PHE A 961 -8.67 11.01 -15.17
CA PHE A 961 -8.78 10.38 -16.48
C PHE A 961 -10.19 10.53 -17.11
N LYS A 962 -10.82 11.70 -16.93
CA LYS A 962 -12.05 12.09 -17.65
C LYS A 962 -11.73 12.26 -19.14
N HIS A 963 -10.70 13.05 -19.44
CA HIS A 963 -9.89 12.92 -20.64
C HIS A 963 -8.48 12.46 -20.24
N PHE A 964 -7.79 11.71 -21.10
CA PHE A 964 -6.43 11.24 -20.86
C PHE A 964 -5.64 11.08 -22.17
N LEU A 965 -4.34 10.80 -22.07
CA LEU A 965 -3.47 10.58 -23.21
C LEU A 965 -3.17 9.08 -23.37
N LEU A 966 -3.18 8.63 -24.63
CA LEU A 966 -2.69 7.31 -25.04
C LEU A 966 -1.48 7.51 -25.95
N GLN A 967 -0.29 7.52 -25.36
CA GLN A 967 0.99 7.79 -26.04
C GLN A 967 2.04 6.73 -25.64
N PRO A 968 1.98 5.51 -26.21
CA PRO A 968 2.98 4.47 -25.94
C PRO A 968 4.33 4.84 -26.57
N HIS A 969 5.35 4.96 -25.73
CA HIS A 969 6.74 5.20 -26.11
C HIS A 969 7.40 3.85 -26.36
N ILE A 970 7.28 3.38 -27.60
CA ILE A 970 7.85 2.11 -28.08
C ILE A 970 9.38 2.11 -27.85
N ASP A 971 9.93 0.98 -27.41
CA ASP A 971 11.38 0.80 -27.19
C ASP A 971 12.15 0.93 -28.52
N PRO A 972 12.98 1.98 -28.71
CA PRO A 972 13.79 2.14 -29.92
C PRO A 972 15.07 1.28 -29.91
N THR A 973 15.39 0.63 -28.78
CA THR A 973 16.50 -0.32 -28.65
C THR A 973 16.09 -1.74 -29.05
N GLY A 974 14.78 -2.04 -29.01
CA GLY A 974 14.22 -3.32 -29.41
C GLY A 974 14.36 -4.44 -28.37
N GLY A 975 14.64 -4.11 -27.10
CA GLY A 975 14.63 -5.08 -25.99
C GLY A 975 13.22 -5.52 -25.64
N ILE A 976 12.33 -4.56 -25.39
CA ILE A 976 10.89 -4.81 -25.13
C ILE A 976 10.10 -4.66 -26.43
N ASN A 977 9.44 -5.74 -26.87
CA ASN A 977 8.65 -5.76 -28.10
C ASN A 977 7.15 -5.92 -27.83
N ARG A 978 6.73 -6.19 -26.59
CA ARG A 978 5.32 -6.23 -26.17
C ARG A 978 5.13 -5.69 -24.76
N VAL A 979 4.11 -4.85 -24.59
CA VAL A 979 3.67 -4.33 -23.29
C VAL A 979 2.16 -4.43 -23.18
N SER A 980 1.66 -4.93 -22.05
CA SER A 980 0.24 -4.86 -21.67
C SER A 980 0.09 -4.06 -20.39
N GLY A 981 -0.55 -2.89 -20.49
CA GLY A 981 -0.93 -2.01 -19.40
C GLY A 981 -2.45 -1.95 -19.22
N VAL A 982 -2.90 -2.02 -17.97
CA VAL A 982 -4.30 -1.87 -17.55
C VAL A 982 -4.37 -0.96 -16.33
N TYR A 983 -5.35 -0.05 -16.30
CA TYR A 983 -5.61 0.81 -15.15
C TYR A 983 -7.12 1.02 -14.94
N GLU A 984 -7.60 0.73 -13.73
CA GLU A 984 -8.98 0.88 -13.27
C GLU A 984 -9.23 2.30 -12.75
N SER A 985 -9.37 3.26 -13.67
CA SER A 985 -9.60 4.68 -13.37
C SER A 985 -10.94 4.92 -12.66
N PRO A 986 -11.22 6.12 -12.13
CA PRO A 986 -12.55 6.49 -11.62
C PRO A 986 -13.71 6.13 -12.57
N TYR A 987 -13.49 6.17 -13.89
CA TYR A 987 -14.48 5.85 -14.92
C TYR A 987 -14.52 4.36 -15.34
N GLY A 988 -13.43 3.60 -15.18
CA GLY A 988 -13.37 2.15 -15.41
C GLY A 988 -12.04 1.66 -16.02
N GLU A 989 -12.03 0.44 -16.59
CA GLU A 989 -10.86 -0.12 -17.31
C GLU A 989 -10.41 0.81 -18.45
N ILE A 990 -9.23 1.41 -18.28
CA ILE A 990 -8.36 1.86 -19.36
C ILE A 990 -7.42 0.70 -19.68
N ARG A 991 -7.24 0.41 -20.98
CA ARG A 991 -6.31 -0.62 -21.45
C ARG A 991 -5.45 -0.09 -22.58
N SER A 992 -4.18 -0.45 -22.52
CA SER A 992 -3.16 -0.12 -23.49
C SER A 992 -2.24 -1.33 -23.67
N GLU A 993 -2.49 -2.16 -24.68
CA GLU A 993 -1.67 -3.33 -25.00
C GLU A 993 -1.08 -3.23 -26.40
N TRP A 994 0.24 -3.05 -26.50
CA TRP A 994 0.95 -2.94 -27.77
C TRP A 994 1.94 -4.08 -28.00
N GLN A 995 2.14 -4.40 -29.28
CA GLN A 995 3.18 -5.29 -29.76
C GLN A 995 3.82 -4.71 -31.03
N VAL A 996 5.14 -4.76 -31.11
CA VAL A 996 5.90 -4.51 -32.33
C VAL A 996 6.15 -5.83 -33.05
N ALA A 997 5.89 -5.84 -34.36
CA ALA A 997 6.00 -6.99 -35.24
C ALA A 997 6.80 -6.63 -36.51
N ASP A 998 7.02 -7.64 -37.36
CA ASP A 998 7.66 -7.51 -38.67
C ASP A 998 9.07 -6.87 -38.61
N ALA A 999 9.87 -7.28 -37.62
CA ALA A 999 11.21 -6.75 -37.34
C ALA A 999 11.23 -5.22 -37.17
N GLY A 1000 10.47 -4.71 -36.21
CA GLY A 1000 10.39 -3.29 -35.87
C GLY A 1000 9.38 -2.47 -36.68
N ARG A 1001 8.79 -3.03 -37.75
CA ARG A 1001 8.11 -2.24 -38.80
C ARG A 1001 6.61 -2.09 -38.65
N ARG A 1002 5.95 -2.87 -37.80
CA ARG A 1002 4.49 -2.79 -37.58
C ARG A 1002 4.14 -2.81 -36.10
N LEU A 1003 3.53 -1.73 -35.63
CA LEU A 1003 2.83 -1.67 -34.36
C LEU A 1003 1.44 -2.31 -34.50
N VAL A 1004 1.05 -3.13 -33.53
CA VAL A 1004 -0.33 -3.55 -33.27
C VAL A 1004 -0.68 -3.06 -31.87
N TYR A 1005 -1.88 -2.52 -31.69
CA TYR A 1005 -2.26 -1.82 -30.47
C TYR A 1005 -3.75 -2.00 -30.13
N ASP A 1006 -4.04 -2.73 -29.04
CA ASP A 1006 -5.38 -2.93 -28.50
C ASP A 1006 -5.65 -1.92 -27.36
N VAL A 1007 -6.73 -1.16 -27.51
CA VAL A 1007 -7.07 -0.01 -26.66
C VAL A 1007 -8.48 -0.15 -26.09
N VAL A 1008 -8.64 0.23 -24.82
CA VAL A 1008 -9.96 0.43 -24.18
C VAL A 1008 -10.00 1.80 -23.52
N VAL A 1009 -11.06 2.55 -23.80
CA VAL A 1009 -11.40 3.83 -23.19
C VAL A 1009 -12.74 3.67 -22.48
N PRO A 1010 -12.84 3.85 -21.14
CA PRO A 1010 -14.07 3.55 -20.40
C PRO A 1010 -15.21 4.52 -20.73
N ALA A 1011 -16.45 4.08 -20.52
CA ALA A 1011 -17.62 4.92 -20.79
C ALA A 1011 -17.65 6.15 -19.86
N ASN A 1012 -18.16 7.28 -20.37
CA ASN A 1012 -18.05 8.60 -19.75
C ASN A 1012 -16.62 9.19 -19.67
N SER A 1013 -15.67 8.62 -20.42
CA SER A 1013 -14.34 9.18 -20.66
C SER A 1013 -13.96 9.18 -22.14
N GLU A 1014 -12.84 9.82 -22.46
CA GLU A 1014 -12.28 9.97 -23.81
C GLU A 1014 -10.75 10.07 -23.75
N ALA A 1015 -10.06 9.85 -24.87
CA ALA A 1015 -8.59 9.88 -24.91
C ALA A 1015 -8.03 10.57 -26.16
N THR A 1016 -6.90 11.27 -26.03
CA THR A 1016 -6.08 11.69 -27.16
C THR A 1016 -5.02 10.63 -27.45
N LEU A 1017 -5.20 9.90 -28.55
CA LEU A 1017 -4.25 8.93 -29.08
C LEU A 1017 -3.15 9.63 -29.86
N ARG A 1018 -1.89 9.28 -29.56
CA ARG A 1018 -0.68 9.74 -30.27
C ARG A 1018 0.18 8.52 -30.61
N LEU A 1019 0.43 8.28 -31.90
CA LEU A 1019 1.20 7.11 -32.36
C LEU A 1019 2.28 7.47 -33.39
N PRO A 1020 3.49 6.88 -33.33
CA PRO A 1020 4.48 6.98 -34.40
C PRO A 1020 4.00 6.23 -35.67
N ALA A 1021 4.25 6.82 -36.84
CA ALA A 1021 3.90 6.23 -38.15
C ALA A 1021 4.76 6.77 -39.31
N VAL A 1022 4.79 6.05 -40.43
CA VAL A 1022 5.35 6.56 -41.70
C VAL A 1022 4.48 7.63 -42.37
N SER A 1023 3.16 7.55 -42.20
CA SER A 1023 2.16 8.45 -42.77
C SER A 1023 0.80 8.25 -42.07
N ALA A 1024 -0.13 9.20 -42.24
CA ALA A 1024 -1.47 9.08 -41.66
C ALA A 1024 -2.24 7.86 -42.18
N ASP A 1025 -2.18 7.57 -43.49
CA ASP A 1025 -2.82 6.40 -44.11
C ASP A 1025 -2.20 5.04 -43.71
N ALA A 1026 -1.07 5.06 -42.99
CA ALA A 1026 -0.46 3.87 -42.42
C ALA A 1026 -1.03 3.50 -41.03
N VAL A 1027 -1.85 4.36 -40.42
CA VAL A 1027 -2.54 4.09 -39.15
C VAL A 1027 -3.97 3.60 -39.44
N ARG A 1028 -4.29 2.38 -39.03
CA ARG A 1028 -5.51 1.67 -39.47
C ARG A 1028 -6.16 0.85 -38.37
N GLU A 1029 -7.49 0.78 -38.41
CA GLU A 1029 -8.28 -0.25 -37.74
C GLU A 1029 -8.70 -1.31 -38.77
N GLY A 1030 -8.10 -2.50 -38.68
CA GLY A 1030 -8.25 -3.55 -39.70
C GLY A 1030 -7.77 -3.06 -41.08
N ARG A 1031 -8.70 -2.90 -42.03
CA ARG A 1031 -8.42 -2.36 -43.38
C ARG A 1031 -8.68 -0.85 -43.49
N THR A 1032 -9.41 -0.26 -42.54
CA THR A 1032 -9.91 1.12 -42.60
C THR A 1032 -8.84 2.10 -42.07
N PRO A 1033 -8.54 3.21 -42.78
CA PRO A 1033 -7.73 4.30 -42.23
C PRO A 1033 -8.34 4.82 -40.93
N LEU A 1034 -7.56 4.98 -39.86
CA LEU A 1034 -8.10 5.23 -38.52
C LEU A 1034 -8.90 6.55 -38.44
N ALA A 1035 -8.55 7.54 -39.25
CA ALA A 1035 -9.27 8.80 -39.44
C ALA A 1035 -10.71 8.65 -40.01
N ARG A 1036 -11.14 7.43 -40.35
CA ARG A 1036 -12.49 7.09 -40.83
C ARG A 1036 -13.16 5.99 -40.01
N ALA A 1037 -12.59 5.62 -38.85
CA ALA A 1037 -13.18 4.63 -37.95
C ALA A 1037 -14.24 5.27 -37.03
N GLU A 1038 -15.23 4.46 -36.61
CA GLU A 1038 -16.27 4.91 -35.69
C GLU A 1038 -15.65 5.37 -34.35
N GLY A 1039 -16.11 6.50 -33.80
CA GLY A 1039 -15.61 7.03 -32.52
C GLY A 1039 -14.24 7.70 -32.58
N VAL A 1040 -13.67 7.92 -33.78
CA VAL A 1040 -12.39 8.60 -33.97
C VAL A 1040 -12.55 9.97 -34.63
N SER A 1041 -11.97 11.00 -34.02
CA SER A 1041 -11.82 12.34 -34.63
C SER A 1041 -10.35 12.63 -34.88
N PHE A 1042 -9.94 12.65 -36.15
CA PHE A 1042 -8.57 13.00 -36.54
C PHE A 1042 -8.22 14.45 -36.15
N ILE A 1043 -7.00 14.68 -35.66
CA ILE A 1043 -6.50 15.99 -35.25
C ILE A 1043 -5.36 16.43 -36.18
N SER A 1044 -4.29 15.63 -36.29
CA SER A 1044 -3.13 15.97 -37.12
C SER A 1044 -2.23 14.77 -37.43
N TYR A 1045 -1.36 14.93 -38.42
CA TYR A 1045 -0.15 14.13 -38.58
C TYR A 1045 1.02 15.08 -38.84
N ALA A 1046 1.99 15.11 -37.92
CA ALA A 1046 3.14 16.00 -37.97
C ALA A 1046 4.38 15.28 -37.43
N GLU A 1047 5.56 15.58 -37.98
CA GLU A 1047 6.88 15.07 -37.54
C GLU A 1047 7.05 13.53 -37.51
N GLY A 1048 6.03 12.76 -37.89
CA GLY A 1048 5.99 11.30 -37.78
C GLY A 1048 5.01 10.77 -36.73
N VAL A 1049 4.30 11.65 -36.02
CA VAL A 1049 3.27 11.29 -35.05
C VAL A 1049 1.88 11.56 -35.63
N TYR A 1050 1.00 10.56 -35.57
CA TYR A 1050 -0.42 10.64 -35.87
C TYR A 1050 -1.20 10.94 -34.58
N VAL A 1051 -2.11 11.91 -34.62
CA VAL A 1051 -2.89 12.38 -33.46
C VAL A 1051 -4.38 12.34 -33.77
N CYS A 1052 -5.16 11.73 -32.88
CA CYS A 1052 -6.63 11.76 -32.94
C CYS A 1052 -7.27 11.65 -31.55
N ARG A 1053 -8.51 12.12 -31.43
CA ARG A 1053 -9.36 11.88 -30.25
C ARG A 1053 -10.11 10.55 -30.44
N LEU A 1054 -10.07 9.69 -29.44
CA LEU A 1054 -10.89 8.49 -29.30
C LEU A 1054 -12.01 8.78 -28.30
N ALA A 1055 -13.25 8.51 -28.68
CA ALA A 1055 -14.35 8.42 -27.73
C ALA A 1055 -14.27 7.10 -26.94
N SER A 1056 -15.11 6.93 -25.92
CA SER A 1056 -15.19 5.66 -25.17
C SER A 1056 -15.44 4.45 -26.09
N GLY A 1057 -14.96 3.26 -25.69
CA GLY A 1057 -15.11 2.01 -26.44
C GLY A 1057 -13.83 1.18 -26.51
N ARG A 1058 -13.82 0.19 -27.42
CA ARG A 1058 -12.67 -0.68 -27.71
C ARG A 1058 -12.18 -0.45 -29.15
N TYR A 1059 -10.86 -0.40 -29.35
CA TYR A 1059 -10.22 -0.17 -30.65
C TYR A 1059 -9.06 -1.15 -30.87
N ARG A 1060 -8.86 -1.61 -32.11
CA ARG A 1060 -7.69 -2.41 -32.50
C ARG A 1060 -6.93 -1.72 -33.63
N VAL A 1061 -5.98 -0.88 -33.22
CA VAL A 1061 -5.16 -0.06 -34.11
C VAL A 1061 -3.94 -0.86 -34.60
N SER A 1062 -3.47 -0.50 -35.78
CA SER A 1062 -2.17 -0.89 -36.32
C SER A 1062 -1.51 0.33 -36.97
N ALA A 1063 -0.18 0.43 -36.89
CA ALA A 1063 0.58 1.50 -37.52
C ALA A 1063 1.85 0.93 -38.16
N ARG A 1064 2.19 1.36 -39.38
CA ARG A 1064 3.51 1.05 -39.97
C ARG A 1064 4.54 2.05 -39.44
N LEU A 1065 5.57 1.54 -38.78
CA LEU A 1065 6.71 2.30 -38.26
C LEU A 1065 7.73 2.54 -39.39
N ARG A 1066 8.70 3.44 -39.14
CA ARG A 1066 9.69 3.89 -40.12
C ARG A 1066 10.81 2.87 -40.35
#